data_AF-A0A8H2QK98-F1
#
_entry.id   AF-A0A8H2QK98-F1
#
_cell.length_a   1.000
_cell.length_b   1.000
_cell.length_c   1.000
_cell.angle_alpha   90.00
_cell.angle_beta   90.00
_cell.angle_gamma   90.00
#
_symmetry.space_group_name_H-M   'P 1'
#
loop_
_entity.id
_entity.type
_entity.pdbx_description
1 polymer ?
#
loop_
_entity_poly.entity_id
_entity_poly.type
_entity_poly.pdbx_seq_one_letter_code
_entity_poly.pdbx_strand_id
1 'polypeptide(L)'
;MCPGAIPIGANSNVKGTLFSHPGAISLGTGVTVEGRLLASEGAITIGAGSEANTPAGPITIPIKCLGLCAPNPVVDVLGSLKNYALFTSAGAVANAATSGIVGDIGSNAGAISGFATSTHVGSFYTPGEKTAQAVEDLDYAYNQLIDIPVTVSGHTPAFGSGETVNSGVYDIGAAGSLAGTITLDAQNNPDALFIFRFGGAFTVAAQSKVILTNGARRCNVFWIGGARVATGAVSIGTFTYMKGTVISHGGAATMGANGNLEGRLLSTAGAIGFSTGVIYNDTLCFVESEPVSGGNQEVCSDGTPSQTITATASNPSSTNQTMVWYDAPSGGTVVNTPSQVGIGSVTYYAESYNGAYSSETRAAVTLTIYDCSIEINAVVDSYTVVEVHNVATNVGVVTANDTLDDVTVTGANTNVTPISAGPLSIGAEGVLILEANTAPGTYSITYQLSEVGIRSPNFDTATATVLVTIIDAVIDTTAAVNGLTGGDTSSLGINDTLNGDPVVIGTGLDSVTLTGVTVPAGFTLYSDETGVTVPSGFTLNSDGTVTIPPNTPAGEYNVEYKICDVNNPANCDTVRSIIVVSAPVIDAVEDTTAAVNGLTGGDTTALTSNDTLNGNPLVIGTAPGNVSLTGVTVPSEFTLNGDGTVTIPPNTPAGEYGVEYKICEVNNPTNCDTVISTVVVLAPVIDAVVDTMSPVNGTTGGNTTAVTSNDTLNGDPVVIGTAPGNVSLTGVTVPSGFTLNTDGTVAIPPNTPAGNYNVEYQICEVNNSTNCDTANMSVNVVCEQIDTPTVSIDQPTCDTSTGTITVTAPTGTGLTYSINGSAYQIGNTFASLASGNYNVTVKNAADCISKASSVIIAKQPTTPVQPEISINTQTTCTTTTGSFTITNYEASYAYVVSPSTEVTISGDTVTAPAGTYTITSTLESCTSDASASVTITEQPGTPSEPTTECWETATFNNDKCSWEVTGTQQSEPTTECYETATFNDTICIWVVTGTQAAEPITECYETATFNNDTCIWEVTGDQATEPTTECYETATFNNDTCSWDVTGEQATEPTTECYETATFNDSTCSWVVTGEQAAAPNTECWETATFSNDTCSWVVTGTQLAAPITECWETATFNDSTCTWEVTGDQATEPTTECYETATFNNDTCSWVVTGEQSAVPATECWETATFNNDTCSWVVTGTQEAEPITECYETATFNNDTCSWDVTGEQAAAPATECWETATFNTESCTWEVTGDQATEPTTECYETATFN
;
A
#
# COMPACT_ATOMS: atom_id res chain seq x y z
N MET A 1 -12.82 10.58 32.46
CA MET A 1 -12.91 9.73 33.67
C MET A 1 -14.28 9.97 34.31
N CYS A 2 -15.10 8.93 34.45
CA CYS A 2 -16.46 9.05 35.00
C CYS A 2 -16.43 9.28 36.53
N PRO A 3 -17.19 10.26 37.05
CA PRO A 3 -17.56 10.34 38.47
C PRO A 3 -18.26 9.06 38.92
N GLY A 4 -17.95 8.50 40.09
CA GLY A 4 -18.63 7.30 40.56
C GLY A 4 -18.38 6.97 42.03
N ALA A 5 -19.45 6.67 42.76
CA ALA A 5 -19.37 6.08 44.09
C ALA A 5 -18.80 4.65 44.02
N ILE A 6 -18.06 4.22 45.04
CA ILE A 6 -17.49 2.88 45.19
C ILE A 6 -18.27 2.11 46.27
N PRO A 7 -19.34 1.38 45.91
CA PRO A 7 -20.00 0.44 46.81
C PRO A 7 -19.27 -0.91 46.79
N ILE A 8 -18.82 -1.37 47.95
CA ILE A 8 -18.25 -2.71 48.16
C ILE A 8 -19.33 -3.60 48.78
N GLY A 9 -19.63 -4.72 48.12
CA GLY A 9 -20.63 -5.69 48.59
C GLY A 9 -20.23 -6.35 49.93
N ALA A 10 -21.21 -6.83 50.69
CA ALA A 10 -20.97 -7.50 51.97
C ALA A 10 -19.97 -8.67 51.88
N ASN A 11 -19.17 -8.88 52.93
CA ASN A 11 -18.17 -9.95 53.07
C ASN A 11 -17.03 -9.93 52.03
N SER A 12 -16.82 -8.81 51.33
CA SER A 12 -15.72 -8.68 50.39
C SER A 12 -14.39 -8.50 51.11
N ASN A 13 -13.31 -9.07 50.57
CA ASN A 13 -11.96 -8.82 51.03
C ASN A 13 -11.22 -8.03 49.94
N VAL A 14 -10.85 -6.78 50.25
CA VAL A 14 -10.34 -5.81 49.29
C VAL A 14 -8.94 -5.41 49.74
N LYS A 15 -7.96 -5.43 48.84
CA LYS A 15 -6.62 -4.90 49.12
C LYS A 15 -6.37 -3.67 48.26
N GLY A 16 -5.67 -2.68 48.81
CA GLY A 16 -5.28 -1.46 48.10
C GLY A 16 -6.07 -0.20 48.49
N THR A 17 -5.72 0.91 47.84
CA THR A 17 -6.34 2.22 48.14
C THR A 17 -7.56 2.44 47.25
N LEU A 18 -8.75 2.46 47.84
CA LEU A 18 -9.98 2.83 47.15
C LEU A 18 -10.03 4.34 47.01
N PHE A 19 -9.89 4.86 45.78
CA PHE A 19 -9.94 6.29 45.49
C PHE A 19 -11.17 6.65 44.65
N SER A 20 -12.01 7.57 45.14
CA SER A 20 -13.25 7.97 44.49
C SER A 20 -13.29 9.47 44.21
N HIS A 21 -13.52 9.89 42.96
CA HIS A 21 -13.62 11.30 42.56
C HIS A 21 -14.59 11.60 41.40
N PRO A 22 -15.60 12.46 41.61
CA PRO A 22 -16.34 12.65 42.86
C PRO A 22 -17.26 11.43 43.13
N GLY A 23 -17.35 10.95 44.38
CA GLY A 23 -18.21 9.82 44.76
C GLY A 23 -17.99 9.26 46.17
N ALA A 24 -19.05 8.76 46.81
CA ALA A 24 -18.99 8.12 48.13
C ALA A 24 -18.31 6.73 48.07
N ILE A 25 -17.66 6.29 49.14
CA ILE A 25 -17.19 4.90 49.31
C ILE A 25 -18.09 4.23 50.34
N SER A 26 -18.67 3.06 50.06
CA SER A 26 -19.59 2.39 50.99
C SER A 26 -19.24 0.91 51.12
N LEU A 27 -18.83 0.48 52.31
CA LEU A 27 -18.56 -0.92 52.61
C LEU A 27 -19.82 -1.59 53.14
N GLY A 28 -20.26 -2.68 52.50
CA GLY A 28 -21.30 -3.58 53.03
C GLY A 28 -20.84 -4.30 54.30
N THR A 29 -21.73 -5.00 55.00
CA THR A 29 -21.40 -5.72 56.25
C THR A 29 -20.31 -6.79 56.05
N GLY A 30 -19.37 -6.92 56.99
CA GLY A 30 -18.34 -7.97 56.97
C GLY A 30 -17.18 -7.74 55.99
N VAL A 31 -17.03 -6.53 55.44
CA VAL A 31 -15.98 -6.24 54.46
C VAL A 31 -14.63 -6.05 55.16
N THR A 32 -13.58 -6.71 54.67
CA THR A 32 -12.21 -6.46 55.13
C THR A 32 -11.46 -5.69 54.05
N VAL A 33 -10.88 -4.54 54.39
CA VAL A 33 -10.02 -3.75 53.50
C VAL A 33 -8.61 -3.73 54.06
N GLU A 34 -7.62 -4.20 53.30
CA GLU A 34 -6.19 -4.01 53.61
C GLU A 34 -5.64 -2.89 52.72
N GLY A 35 -5.75 -1.64 53.17
CA GLY A 35 -5.47 -0.46 52.35
C GLY A 35 -6.04 0.85 52.89
N ARG A 36 -6.42 1.78 52.01
CA ARG A 36 -6.93 3.13 52.36
C ARG A 36 -8.25 3.41 51.64
N LEU A 37 -9.10 4.25 52.23
CA LEU A 37 -10.36 4.71 51.63
C LEU A 37 -10.27 6.22 51.45
N LEU A 38 -10.22 6.70 50.21
CA LEU A 38 -9.98 8.09 49.86
C LEU A 38 -11.08 8.57 48.91
N ALA A 39 -12.06 9.30 49.44
CA ALA A 39 -13.08 9.97 48.62
C ALA A 39 -12.73 11.45 48.53
N SER A 40 -12.61 11.99 47.32
CA SER A 40 -12.41 13.42 47.10
C SER A 40 -13.71 14.23 47.30
N GLU A 41 -14.87 13.58 47.12
CA GLU A 41 -16.22 14.09 47.38
C GLU A 41 -17.12 12.90 47.73
N GLY A 42 -17.95 12.97 48.77
CA GLY A 42 -18.90 11.90 49.16
C GLY A 42 -18.53 11.17 50.45
N ALA A 43 -19.53 10.57 51.12
CA ALA A 43 -19.35 9.91 52.41
C ALA A 43 -18.58 8.58 52.30
N ILE A 44 -17.74 8.28 53.29
CA ILE A 44 -17.20 6.94 53.49
C ILE A 44 -18.07 6.25 54.55
N THR A 45 -18.82 5.22 54.15
CA THR A 45 -19.77 4.51 55.04
C THR A 45 -19.27 3.08 55.28
N ILE A 46 -19.21 2.64 56.53
CA ILE A 46 -18.69 1.32 56.90
C ILE A 46 -19.82 0.47 57.52
N GLY A 47 -20.19 -0.63 56.85
CA GLY A 47 -21.19 -1.58 57.33
C GLY A 47 -20.72 -2.40 58.53
N ALA A 48 -21.65 -2.87 59.36
CA ALA A 48 -21.33 -3.61 60.59
C ALA A 48 -20.43 -4.84 60.35
N GLY A 49 -19.42 -5.01 61.21
CA GLY A 49 -18.44 -6.10 61.12
C GLY A 49 -17.38 -5.92 60.03
N SER A 50 -17.29 -4.73 59.42
CA SER A 50 -16.28 -4.42 58.42
C SER A 50 -15.08 -3.70 59.04
N GLU A 51 -13.89 -4.02 58.56
CA GLU A 51 -12.62 -3.51 59.09
C GLU A 51 -11.75 -3.00 57.94
N ALA A 52 -11.10 -1.85 58.14
CA ALA A 52 -10.13 -1.29 57.21
C ALA A 52 -8.78 -1.16 57.92
N ASN A 53 -7.83 -2.00 57.52
CA ASN A 53 -6.52 -2.14 58.12
C ASN A 53 -5.45 -1.59 57.18
N THR A 54 -4.49 -0.84 57.72
CA THR A 54 -3.31 -0.43 56.95
C THR A 54 -2.47 -1.67 56.61
N PRO A 55 -1.97 -1.81 55.36
CA PRO A 55 -1.14 -2.96 54.99
C PRO A 55 0.10 -3.07 55.89
N ALA A 56 0.44 -4.28 56.31
CA ALA A 56 1.65 -4.52 57.11
C ALA A 56 2.85 -4.70 56.16
N GLY A 57 3.79 -3.74 56.19
CA GLY A 57 5.00 -3.72 55.38
C GLY A 57 5.21 -2.38 54.67
N PRO A 58 6.44 -2.07 54.19
CA PRO A 58 6.69 -0.89 53.38
C PRO A 58 5.86 -0.96 52.09
N ILE A 59 5.15 0.12 51.77
CA ILE A 59 4.26 0.20 50.60
C ILE A 59 5.09 0.68 49.40
N THR A 60 5.10 -0.08 48.31
CA THR A 60 6.00 0.10 47.16
C THR A 60 5.40 0.82 45.95
N ILE A 61 4.18 1.38 46.03
CA ILE A 61 3.70 2.28 44.96
C ILE A 61 4.50 3.59 45.06
N PRO A 62 5.34 3.95 44.07
CA PRO A 62 6.16 5.15 44.14
C PRO A 62 5.28 6.37 43.86
N ILE A 63 4.60 6.89 44.88
CA ILE A 63 4.17 8.28 44.87
C ILE A 63 5.45 9.09 44.98
N LYS A 64 5.90 9.76 43.90
CA LYS A 64 7.08 10.63 43.92
C LYS A 64 7.00 11.53 45.17
N CYS A 65 7.90 11.29 46.12
CA CYS A 65 8.08 11.93 47.44
C CYS A 65 7.57 11.20 48.71
N LEU A 66 7.32 9.88 48.75
CA LEU A 66 7.06 9.18 50.05
C LEU A 66 8.23 8.35 50.60
N GLY A 67 9.44 8.55 50.08
CA GLY A 67 10.68 8.07 50.71
C GLY A 67 11.75 9.14 50.56
N LEU A 68 12.13 9.76 51.68
CA LEU A 68 13.20 10.77 51.82
C LEU A 68 12.94 12.11 51.10
N CYS A 69 12.08 12.95 51.69
CA CYS A 69 11.95 14.36 51.33
C CYS A 69 12.28 15.25 52.52
N ALA A 70 13.52 15.19 53.00
CA ALA A 70 14.00 16.17 53.96
C ALA A 70 13.95 17.59 53.34
N PRO A 71 13.47 18.60 54.06
CA PRO A 71 13.51 19.99 53.65
C PRO A 71 14.95 20.41 53.60
N ASN A 72 15.23 21.41 52.77
CA ASN A 72 16.50 22.09 52.82
C ASN A 72 16.69 22.65 54.26
N PRO A 73 17.83 22.43 54.92
CA PRO A 73 18.07 22.87 56.30
C PRO A 73 17.83 24.36 56.54
N VAL A 74 17.92 25.21 55.50
CA VAL A 74 17.66 26.65 55.55
C VAL A 74 16.18 26.98 55.81
N VAL A 75 15.25 26.08 55.46
CA VAL A 75 13.80 26.26 55.63
C VAL A 75 13.16 25.28 56.60
N ASP A 76 13.98 24.53 57.35
CA ASP A 76 13.53 23.72 58.48
C ASP A 76 13.22 24.60 59.69
N VAL A 77 12.07 25.29 59.64
CA VAL A 77 11.70 26.34 60.60
C VAL A 77 10.33 26.15 61.23
N LEU A 78 9.63 25.05 60.92
CA LEU A 78 8.23 24.85 61.29
C LEU A 78 8.02 24.36 62.74
N GLY A 79 9.03 23.80 63.41
CA GLY A 79 8.88 23.25 64.76
C GLY A 79 7.71 22.27 64.86
N SER A 80 6.83 22.40 65.86
CA SER A 80 5.65 21.54 65.97
C SER A 80 4.60 21.75 64.89
N LEU A 81 4.62 22.88 64.16
CA LEU A 81 3.71 23.10 63.03
C LEU A 81 3.88 22.03 61.95
N LYS A 82 5.00 21.30 61.94
CA LYS A 82 5.19 20.13 61.10
C LYS A 82 4.02 19.13 61.22
N ASN A 83 3.44 18.98 62.41
CA ASN A 83 2.35 18.05 62.67
C ASN A 83 0.97 18.64 62.35
N TYR A 84 0.85 19.95 62.14
CA TYR A 84 -0.42 20.59 61.83
C TYR A 84 -0.68 20.65 60.32
N ALA A 85 -1.88 20.26 59.90
CA ALA A 85 -2.42 20.57 58.59
C ALA A 85 -3.09 21.95 58.59
N LEU A 86 -3.81 22.26 59.68
CA LEU A 86 -4.53 23.52 59.87
C LEU A 86 -4.18 24.08 61.25
N PHE A 87 -3.63 25.29 61.30
CA PHE A 87 -3.36 25.94 62.58
C PHE A 87 -3.50 27.46 62.51
N THR A 88 -4.16 28.04 63.50
CA THR A 88 -4.23 29.49 63.69
C THR A 88 -3.87 29.90 65.12
N SER A 89 -2.99 30.90 65.23
CA SER A 89 -2.64 31.47 66.54
C SER A 89 -3.82 32.22 67.18
N ALA A 90 -4.68 32.83 66.36
CA ALA A 90 -5.88 33.53 66.82
C ALA A 90 -6.94 33.57 65.72
N GLY A 91 -7.93 32.69 65.80
CA GLY A 91 -9.04 32.59 64.85
C GLY A 91 -9.81 31.28 64.99
N ALA A 92 -11.05 31.25 64.50
CA ALA A 92 -11.78 29.99 64.40
C ALA A 92 -11.23 29.12 63.27
N VAL A 93 -11.24 27.80 63.45
CA VAL A 93 -11.02 26.83 62.36
C VAL A 93 -12.36 26.18 62.06
N ALA A 94 -12.94 26.54 60.91
CA ALA A 94 -14.29 26.12 60.54
C ALA A 94 -14.30 25.39 59.20
N ASN A 95 -14.96 24.24 59.18
CA ASN A 95 -15.22 23.47 57.98
C ASN A 95 -16.72 23.49 57.65
N ALA A 96 -17.08 23.91 56.44
CA ALA A 96 -18.47 24.10 56.05
C ALA A 96 -19.17 22.80 55.56
N ALA A 97 -18.40 21.75 55.27
CA ALA A 97 -18.91 20.50 54.67
C ALA A 97 -18.00 19.29 54.96
N THR A 98 -18.25 18.12 54.36
CA THR A 98 -17.39 16.93 54.52
C THR A 98 -16.09 17.06 53.74
N SER A 99 -14.97 16.79 54.40
CA SER A 99 -13.62 16.91 53.85
C SER A 99 -12.70 15.77 54.29
N GLY A 100 -11.52 15.65 53.66
CA GLY A 100 -10.44 14.73 54.04
C GLY A 100 -9.25 15.50 54.62
N ILE A 101 -8.84 15.21 55.86
CA ILE A 101 -7.71 15.86 56.52
C ILE A 101 -6.76 14.81 57.08
N VAL A 102 -5.47 14.94 56.78
CA VAL A 102 -4.39 14.22 57.47
C VAL A 102 -3.48 15.27 58.10
N GLY A 103 -3.27 15.16 59.40
CA GLY A 103 -2.55 16.14 60.22
C GLY A 103 -3.37 16.78 61.32
N ASP A 104 -2.69 17.41 62.26
CA ASP A 104 -3.32 18.04 63.41
C ASP A 104 -4.07 19.32 63.01
N ILE A 105 -5.15 19.59 63.74
CA ILE A 105 -6.00 20.75 63.56
C ILE A 105 -6.00 21.54 64.87
N GLY A 106 -5.57 22.80 64.84
CA GLY A 106 -5.40 23.59 66.05
C GLY A 106 -5.88 25.03 65.97
N SER A 107 -6.34 25.54 67.11
CA SER A 107 -6.54 26.97 67.33
C SER A 107 -6.10 27.33 68.74
N ASN A 108 -5.17 28.29 68.86
CA ASN A 108 -4.73 28.81 70.16
C ASN A 108 -5.67 29.88 70.73
N ALA A 109 -6.53 30.48 69.88
CA ALA A 109 -7.60 31.35 70.33
C ALA A 109 -8.76 31.35 69.32
N GLY A 110 -9.72 30.45 69.49
CA GLY A 110 -10.89 30.33 68.63
C GLY A 110 -11.54 28.94 68.71
N ALA A 111 -12.70 28.80 68.08
CA ALA A 111 -13.43 27.52 68.06
C ALA A 111 -12.99 26.66 66.87
N ILE A 112 -12.92 25.35 67.08
CA ILE A 112 -12.80 24.35 66.01
C ILE A 112 -14.19 23.75 65.78
N SER A 113 -14.70 23.78 64.55
CA SER A 113 -16.08 23.36 64.26
C SER A 113 -16.27 22.83 62.83
N GLY A 114 -17.30 22.01 62.63
CA GLY A 114 -17.70 21.54 61.30
C GLY A 114 -16.97 20.32 60.73
N PHE A 115 -16.19 19.61 61.55
CA PHE A 115 -15.44 18.41 61.13
C PHE A 115 -16.14 17.07 61.42
N ALA A 116 -17.32 17.08 62.05
CA ALA A 116 -17.99 15.86 62.54
C ALA A 116 -18.30 14.82 61.44
N THR A 117 -18.49 15.26 60.19
CA THR A 117 -18.77 14.40 59.03
C THR A 117 -17.56 14.22 58.11
N SER A 118 -16.38 14.72 58.52
CA SER A 118 -15.14 14.69 57.75
C SER A 118 -14.26 13.52 58.16
N THR A 119 -13.47 13.00 57.21
CA THR A 119 -12.46 11.97 57.52
C THR A 119 -11.20 12.69 57.98
N HIS A 120 -10.84 12.52 59.25
CA HIS A 120 -9.67 13.17 59.85
C HIS A 120 -8.72 12.13 60.45
N VAL A 121 -7.46 12.18 60.06
CA VAL A 121 -6.35 11.39 60.61
C VAL A 121 -5.39 12.36 61.29
N GLY A 122 -5.50 12.50 62.61
CA GLY A 122 -4.72 13.46 63.41
C GLY A 122 -5.46 13.83 64.69
N SER A 123 -4.93 14.81 65.44
CA SER A 123 -5.53 15.29 66.68
C SER A 123 -6.10 16.70 66.54
N PHE A 124 -7.14 16.99 67.33
CA PHE A 124 -7.64 18.34 67.51
C PHE A 124 -7.01 18.97 68.75
N TYR A 125 -6.49 20.20 68.61
CA TYR A 125 -5.91 20.94 69.73
C TYR A 125 -6.60 22.28 69.94
N THR A 126 -7.22 22.41 71.11
CA THR A 126 -7.75 23.66 71.63
C THR A 126 -6.64 24.46 72.36
N PRO A 127 -6.90 25.70 72.82
CA PRO A 127 -5.91 26.50 73.52
C PRO A 127 -5.27 25.75 74.72
N GLY A 128 -3.94 25.72 74.77
CA GLY A 128 -3.14 24.97 75.75
C GLY A 128 -1.65 25.00 75.39
N GLU A 129 -0.81 24.27 76.13
CA GLU A 129 0.66 24.33 75.96
C GLU A 129 1.10 24.02 74.52
N LYS A 130 0.56 22.98 73.88
CA LYS A 130 0.89 22.61 72.50
C LYS A 130 0.52 23.70 71.47
N THR A 131 -0.64 24.32 71.63
CA THR A 131 -1.10 25.36 70.68
C THR A 131 -0.47 26.71 70.97
N ALA A 132 -0.14 27.01 72.23
CA ALA A 132 0.67 28.17 72.59
C ALA A 132 2.06 28.04 71.98
N GLN A 133 2.63 26.85 72.04
CA GLN A 133 3.95 26.61 71.47
C GLN A 133 3.94 26.72 69.94
N ALA A 134 2.86 26.25 69.29
CA ALA A 134 2.68 26.36 67.85
C ALA A 134 2.51 27.83 67.39
N VAL A 135 2.08 28.74 68.28
CA VAL A 135 2.12 30.19 68.00
C VAL A 135 3.55 30.68 67.90
N GLU A 136 4.40 30.32 68.86
CA GLU A 136 5.80 30.76 68.88
C GLU A 136 6.58 30.23 67.67
N ASP A 137 6.34 28.98 67.26
CA ASP A 137 6.89 28.45 66.01
C ASP A 137 6.38 29.16 64.79
N LEU A 138 5.10 29.54 64.75
CA LEU A 138 4.53 30.14 63.55
C LEU A 138 5.10 31.54 63.34
N ASP A 139 5.28 32.26 64.43
CA ASP A 139 5.96 33.55 64.43
C ASP A 139 7.46 33.39 64.09
N TYR A 140 8.13 32.38 64.64
CA TYR A 140 9.52 32.06 64.31
C TYR A 140 9.68 31.71 62.83
N ALA A 141 8.88 30.77 62.31
CA ALA A 141 8.87 30.34 60.92
C ALA A 141 8.62 31.51 59.97
N TYR A 142 7.61 32.33 60.27
CA TYR A 142 7.32 33.53 59.48
C TYR A 142 8.53 34.47 59.43
N ASN A 143 9.13 34.81 60.57
CA ASN A 143 10.27 35.71 60.62
C ASN A 143 11.48 35.14 59.87
N GLN A 144 11.81 33.85 60.07
CA GLN A 144 12.93 33.20 59.37
C GLN A 144 12.72 33.20 57.85
N LEU A 145 11.55 32.81 57.36
CA LEU A 145 11.26 32.77 55.92
C LEU A 145 11.30 34.15 55.27
N ILE A 146 10.90 35.20 56.00
CA ILE A 146 10.97 36.56 55.52
C ILE A 146 12.43 37.05 55.44
N ASP A 147 13.29 36.63 56.36
CA ASP A 147 14.69 37.04 56.46
C ASP A 147 15.64 36.32 55.48
N ILE A 148 15.20 35.24 54.83
CA ILE A 148 15.99 34.59 53.77
C ILE A 148 16.24 35.60 52.63
N PRO A 149 17.51 35.75 52.16
CA PRO A 149 17.86 36.68 51.10
C PRO A 149 17.02 36.49 49.82
N VAL A 150 16.59 37.61 49.23
CA VAL A 150 15.89 37.62 47.94
C VAL A 150 16.84 37.14 46.84
N THR A 151 16.45 36.10 46.10
CA THR A 151 17.21 35.65 44.91
C THR A 151 16.53 36.06 43.61
N VAL A 152 15.22 36.34 43.65
CA VAL A 152 14.45 36.82 42.50
C VAL A 152 13.70 38.10 42.87
N SER A 153 14.22 39.23 42.41
CA SER A 153 13.58 40.54 42.56
C SER A 153 12.77 40.92 41.32
N GLY A 154 11.54 41.40 41.50
CA GLY A 154 10.77 42.01 40.40
C GLY A 154 9.85 41.07 39.62
N HIS A 155 9.51 39.88 40.16
CA HIS A 155 8.45 39.06 39.59
C HIS A 155 7.10 39.80 39.65
N THR A 156 6.27 39.63 38.61
CA THR A 156 4.93 40.22 38.57
C THR A 156 4.06 39.69 39.71
N PRO A 157 3.16 40.49 40.30
CA PRO A 157 2.27 40.03 41.36
C PRO A 157 1.24 38.97 40.93
N ALA A 158 0.99 38.80 39.62
CA ALA A 158 0.12 37.76 39.07
C ALA A 158 0.94 36.63 38.42
N PHE A 159 0.56 35.39 38.69
CA PHE A 159 1.24 34.13 38.38
C PHE A 159 0.28 33.11 37.75
N GLY A 160 0.82 32.04 37.14
CA GLY A 160 0.08 30.81 36.82
C GLY A 160 -0.45 30.67 35.40
N SER A 161 -0.08 31.53 34.45
CA SER A 161 -0.54 31.42 33.06
C SER A 161 0.24 30.37 32.24
N GLY A 162 0.55 29.21 32.84
CA GLY A 162 1.36 28.14 32.23
C GLY A 162 2.87 28.30 32.44
N GLU A 163 3.28 29.23 33.31
CA GLU A 163 4.70 29.54 33.54
C GLU A 163 5.43 28.42 34.27
N THR A 164 6.71 28.26 33.94
CA THR A 164 7.66 27.43 34.70
C THR A 164 8.62 28.36 35.42
N VAL A 165 8.71 28.24 36.74
CA VAL A 165 9.57 29.06 37.59
C VAL A 165 10.64 28.19 38.25
N ASN A 166 11.87 28.68 38.24
CA ASN A 166 13.00 28.00 38.85
C ASN A 166 13.04 28.23 40.36
N SER A 167 13.88 27.49 41.07
CA SER A 167 14.09 27.69 42.50
C SER A 167 14.52 29.13 42.82
N GLY A 168 13.96 29.70 43.87
CA GLY A 168 14.29 31.03 44.34
C GLY A 168 13.36 31.57 45.43
N VAL A 169 13.75 32.74 45.94
CA VAL A 169 13.03 33.49 46.96
C VAL A 169 12.50 34.76 46.29
N TYR A 170 11.24 34.70 45.92
CA TYR A 170 10.48 35.70 45.17
C TYR A 170 9.88 36.72 46.14
N ASP A 171 10.25 37.98 46.00
CA ASP A 171 9.74 39.06 46.84
C ASP A 171 8.90 40.05 46.03
N ILE A 172 7.61 40.12 46.37
CA ILE A 172 6.59 40.87 45.64
C ILE A 172 5.99 41.87 46.62
N GLY A 173 6.36 43.15 46.50
CA GLY A 173 5.97 44.21 47.45
C GLY A 173 4.48 44.62 47.45
N ALA A 174 3.59 43.81 46.86
CA ALA A 174 2.16 44.08 46.73
C ALA A 174 1.33 42.80 46.93
N ALA A 175 0.01 42.94 46.96
CA ALA A 175 -0.89 41.79 46.88
C ALA A 175 -0.69 41.05 45.56
N GLY A 176 -0.75 39.72 45.60
CA GLY A 176 -0.55 38.88 44.42
C GLY A 176 -1.59 37.80 44.24
N SER A 177 -1.54 37.16 43.08
CA SER A 177 -2.51 36.16 42.68
C SER A 177 -1.91 35.05 41.83
N LEU A 178 -2.38 33.82 42.03
CA LEU A 178 -2.06 32.67 41.18
C LEU A 178 -3.32 32.27 40.40
N ALA A 179 -3.26 32.22 39.06
CA ALA A 179 -4.38 31.83 38.21
C ALA A 179 -3.89 30.94 37.06
N GLY A 180 -4.37 29.69 37.01
CA GLY A 180 -3.98 28.70 35.99
C GLY A 180 -2.94 27.70 36.50
N THR A 181 -2.12 27.15 35.61
CA THR A 181 -1.05 26.20 35.97
C THR A 181 0.29 26.89 36.13
N ILE A 182 0.99 26.63 37.24
CA ILE A 182 2.40 26.98 37.46
C ILE A 182 3.21 25.70 37.66
N THR A 183 4.38 25.63 37.04
CA THR A 183 5.36 24.55 37.23
C THR A 183 6.54 25.07 38.04
N LEU A 184 6.86 24.42 39.16
CA LEU A 184 8.06 24.68 39.96
C LEU A 184 9.13 23.69 39.55
N ASP A 185 10.17 24.18 38.88
CA ASP A 185 11.26 23.37 38.35
C ASP A 185 12.50 23.53 39.23
N ALA A 186 12.90 22.42 39.86
CA ALA A 186 14.06 22.39 40.74
C ALA A 186 15.37 22.03 40.02
N GLN A 187 15.34 21.81 38.70
CA GLN A 187 16.53 21.58 37.87
C GLN A 187 17.40 20.42 38.40
N ASN A 188 16.74 19.36 38.87
CA ASN A 188 17.29 18.16 39.52
C ASN A 188 17.97 18.41 40.87
N ASN A 189 17.83 19.61 41.47
CA ASN A 189 18.27 19.89 42.82
C ASN A 189 17.12 19.68 43.82
N PRO A 190 17.09 18.58 44.58
CA PRO A 190 15.97 18.31 45.45
C PRO A 190 15.92 19.21 46.70
N ASP A 191 16.99 19.95 46.98
CA ASP A 191 17.05 20.98 48.04
C ASP A 191 16.69 22.37 47.52
N ALA A 192 16.21 22.48 46.27
CA ALA A 192 15.70 23.71 45.68
C ALA A 192 14.61 24.36 46.55
N LEU A 193 14.76 25.66 46.82
CA LEU A 193 13.82 26.47 47.59
C LEU A 193 12.85 27.23 46.67
N PHE A 194 11.57 27.28 47.04
CA PHE A 194 10.56 28.11 46.36
C PHE A 194 9.78 28.90 47.40
N ILE A 195 10.17 30.15 47.63
CA ILE A 195 9.53 31.01 48.65
C ILE A 195 8.89 32.20 47.95
N PHE A 196 7.57 32.32 48.01
CA PHE A 196 6.81 33.41 47.42
C PHE A 196 6.28 34.34 48.50
N ARG A 197 6.81 35.57 48.55
CA ARG A 197 6.48 36.60 49.55
C ARG A 197 5.63 37.68 48.91
N PHE A 198 4.40 37.85 49.41
CA PHE A 198 3.47 38.87 48.95
C PHE A 198 3.27 39.94 50.02
N GLY A 199 3.61 41.20 49.73
CA GLY A 199 3.42 42.39 50.57
C GLY A 199 1.96 42.83 50.71
N GLY A 200 1.02 41.89 50.64
CA GLY A 200 -0.41 42.08 50.71
C GLY A 200 -1.14 40.74 50.69
N ALA A 201 -2.42 40.73 50.30
CA ALA A 201 -3.17 39.48 50.17
C ALA A 201 -2.61 38.57 49.07
N PHE A 202 -2.74 37.25 49.25
CA PHE A 202 -2.43 36.25 48.24
C PHE A 202 -3.71 35.50 47.84
N THR A 203 -4.09 35.58 46.55
CA THR A 203 -5.32 34.97 46.05
C THR A 203 -5.04 33.94 44.97
N VAL A 204 -5.48 32.69 45.17
CA VAL A 204 -5.44 31.66 44.13
C VAL A 204 -6.80 31.57 43.46
N ALA A 205 -6.85 31.73 42.14
CA ALA A 205 -8.07 31.58 41.37
C ALA A 205 -8.53 30.11 41.32
N ALA A 206 -9.82 29.89 41.06
CA ALA A 206 -10.37 28.55 40.92
C ALA A 206 -9.63 27.73 39.85
N GLN A 207 -9.54 26.42 40.06
CA GLN A 207 -8.89 25.46 39.15
C GLN A 207 -7.38 25.67 38.94
N SER A 208 -6.72 26.54 39.72
CA SER A 208 -5.28 26.73 39.58
C SER A 208 -4.52 25.48 40.04
N LYS A 209 -3.37 25.20 39.42
CA LYS A 209 -2.59 23.98 39.65
C LYS A 209 -1.11 24.29 39.84
N VAL A 210 -0.51 23.77 40.89
CA VAL A 210 0.93 23.79 41.13
C VAL A 210 1.50 22.41 40.79
N ILE A 211 2.39 22.37 39.80
CA ILE A 211 3.12 21.17 39.36
C ILE A 211 4.57 21.26 39.89
N LEU A 212 5.11 20.16 40.38
CA LEU A 212 6.51 20.06 40.82
C LEU A 212 7.25 19.18 39.82
N THR A 213 8.40 19.62 39.31
CA THR A 213 9.23 18.86 38.35
C THR A 213 10.70 18.84 38.77
N ASN A 214 11.47 17.92 38.16
CA ASN A 214 12.93 17.85 38.25
C ASN A 214 13.46 17.96 39.69
N GLY A 215 12.93 17.13 40.60
CA GLY A 215 13.37 17.09 42.00
C GLY A 215 12.68 18.07 42.94
N ALA A 216 11.76 18.93 42.48
CA ALA A 216 11.11 19.93 43.33
C ALA A 216 10.32 19.26 44.46
N ARG A 217 10.69 19.56 45.70
CA ARG A 217 10.05 19.01 46.90
C ARG A 217 9.03 19.98 47.46
N ARG A 218 7.81 19.49 47.73
CA ARG A 218 6.72 20.28 48.32
C ARG A 218 7.06 20.88 49.70
N CYS A 219 7.98 20.26 50.47
CA CYS A 219 8.45 20.80 51.76
C CYS A 219 9.32 22.04 51.65
N ASN A 220 9.89 22.31 50.47
CA ASN A 220 10.68 23.51 50.19
C ASN A 220 9.85 24.63 49.53
N VAL A 221 8.52 24.47 49.45
CA VAL A 221 7.61 25.43 48.81
C VAL A 221 6.82 26.19 49.88
N PHE A 222 6.92 27.51 49.88
CA PHE A 222 6.27 28.41 50.83
C PHE A 222 5.52 29.55 50.13
N TRP A 223 4.26 29.76 50.50
CA TRP A 223 3.39 30.84 50.01
C TRP A 223 3.01 31.76 51.16
N ILE A 224 3.48 33.00 51.16
CA ILE A 224 3.32 33.92 52.30
C ILE A 224 2.52 35.15 51.88
N GLY A 225 1.28 35.21 52.36
CA GLY A 225 0.47 36.43 52.32
C GLY A 225 0.80 37.34 53.51
N GLY A 226 0.95 38.63 53.25
CA GLY A 226 1.25 39.62 54.29
C GLY A 226 2.74 39.74 54.65
N ALA A 227 3.63 39.37 53.74
CA ALA A 227 5.08 39.49 53.94
C ALA A 227 5.49 40.95 54.23
N ARG A 228 6.15 41.17 55.37
CA ARG A 228 6.66 42.50 55.81
C ARG A 228 5.56 43.58 55.98
N VAL A 229 4.28 43.20 56.00
CA VAL A 229 3.15 44.09 56.25
C VAL A 229 2.30 43.56 57.42
N ALA A 230 1.48 44.42 58.03
CA ALA A 230 0.73 44.03 59.23
C ALA A 230 -0.36 42.98 58.96
N THR A 231 -0.92 42.94 57.75
CA THR A 231 -1.98 42.00 57.38
C THR A 231 -1.88 41.60 55.90
N GLY A 232 -2.15 40.32 55.63
CA GLY A 232 -2.33 39.79 54.29
C GLY A 232 -3.10 38.47 54.34
N ALA A 233 -4.37 38.52 53.96
CA ALA A 233 -5.22 37.33 53.90
C ALA A 233 -4.81 36.43 52.73
N VAL A 234 -4.96 35.12 52.93
CA VAL A 234 -4.79 34.13 51.87
C VAL A 234 -6.14 33.53 51.50
N SER A 235 -6.49 33.55 50.22
CA SER A 235 -7.72 32.95 49.71
C SER A 235 -7.42 32.02 48.55
N ILE A 236 -7.75 30.74 48.71
CA ILE A 236 -7.55 29.71 47.70
C ILE A 236 -8.91 29.36 47.08
N GLY A 237 -9.03 29.47 45.75
CA GLY A 237 -10.25 29.23 45.00
C GLY A 237 -10.69 27.76 44.99
N THR A 238 -11.89 27.51 44.47
CA THR A 238 -12.46 26.16 44.33
C THR A 238 -11.66 25.30 43.34
N PHE A 239 -11.69 23.97 43.49
CA PHE A 239 -11.03 23.01 42.58
C PHE A 239 -9.51 23.22 42.36
N THR A 240 -8.84 23.93 43.27
CA THR A 240 -7.41 24.24 43.15
C THR A 240 -6.56 23.03 43.57
N TYR A 241 -5.41 22.81 42.93
CA TYR A 241 -4.38 21.86 43.36
C TYR A 241 -3.11 22.60 43.79
N MET A 242 -2.96 22.84 45.08
CA MET A 242 -1.82 23.55 45.69
C MET A 242 -0.80 22.58 46.29
N LYS A 243 0.47 23.00 46.30
CA LYS A 243 1.58 22.29 46.97
C LYS A 243 2.34 23.27 47.86
N GLY A 244 2.75 22.83 49.05
CA GLY A 244 3.60 23.60 49.96
C GLY A 244 2.89 24.20 51.18
N THR A 245 3.65 24.92 51.99
CA THR A 245 3.16 25.56 53.21
C THR A 245 2.63 26.95 52.92
N VAL A 246 1.36 27.19 53.24
CA VAL A 246 0.68 28.47 53.04
C VAL A 246 0.57 29.18 54.38
N ILE A 247 1.12 30.40 54.47
CA ILE A 247 1.10 31.24 55.67
C ILE A 247 0.35 32.54 55.36
N SER A 248 -0.69 32.79 56.16
CA SER A 248 -1.44 34.05 56.15
C SER A 248 -1.05 34.89 57.36
N HIS A 249 -0.27 35.95 57.15
CA HIS A 249 0.19 36.81 58.25
C HIS A 249 -0.84 37.90 58.57
N GLY A 250 -1.36 37.93 59.80
CA GLY A 250 -2.32 38.94 60.24
C GLY A 250 -3.67 38.92 59.50
N GLY A 251 -3.95 37.89 58.71
CA GLY A 251 -5.18 37.72 57.93
C GLY A 251 -5.75 36.31 57.97
N ALA A 252 -7.01 36.19 57.56
CA ALA A 252 -7.69 34.91 57.42
C ALA A 252 -7.08 34.06 56.28
N ALA A 253 -7.11 32.74 56.45
CA ALA A 253 -6.68 31.79 55.43
C ALA A 253 -7.89 30.93 55.02
N THR A 254 -8.32 31.01 53.76
CA THR A 254 -9.51 30.28 53.30
C THR A 254 -9.22 29.41 52.10
N MET A 255 -9.87 28.27 52.00
CA MET A 255 -9.90 27.43 50.79
C MET A 255 -11.34 27.10 50.40
N GLY A 256 -11.66 27.34 49.13
CA GLY A 256 -12.95 27.03 48.54
C GLY A 256 -13.19 25.53 48.35
N ALA A 257 -14.45 25.19 48.05
CA ALA A 257 -14.90 23.85 47.73
C ALA A 257 -13.99 23.13 46.71
N ASN A 258 -13.72 21.87 47.00
CA ASN A 258 -12.97 20.89 46.22
C ASN A 258 -11.51 21.24 45.97
N GLY A 259 -10.93 22.13 46.78
CA GLY A 259 -9.50 22.36 46.78
C GLY A 259 -8.74 21.15 47.36
N ASN A 260 -7.55 20.92 46.80
CA ASN A 260 -6.57 19.95 47.25
C ASN A 260 -5.28 20.70 47.60
N LEU A 261 -4.86 20.64 48.86
CA LEU A 261 -3.63 21.24 49.34
C LEU A 261 -2.71 20.15 49.91
N GLU A 262 -1.59 19.93 49.23
CA GLU A 262 -0.53 19.04 49.73
C GLU A 262 0.49 19.87 50.50
N GLY A 263 0.24 20.03 51.80
CA GLY A 263 1.00 20.93 52.66
C GLY A 263 0.17 21.41 53.85
N ARG A 264 0.23 22.71 54.15
CA ARG A 264 -0.35 23.29 55.38
C ARG A 264 -1.03 24.61 55.09
N LEU A 265 -2.10 24.89 55.84
CA LEU A 265 -2.75 26.20 55.84
C LEU A 265 -2.66 26.81 57.24
N LEU A 266 -1.81 27.83 57.38
CA LEU A 266 -1.42 28.41 58.65
C LEU A 266 -1.78 29.91 58.71
N SER A 267 -2.18 30.41 59.88
CA SER A 267 -2.50 31.82 60.09
C SER A 267 -1.93 32.35 61.40
N THR A 268 -1.14 33.43 61.35
CA THR A 268 -0.58 34.07 62.57
C THR A 268 -1.64 34.87 63.32
N ALA A 269 -2.70 35.31 62.64
CA ALA A 269 -3.90 35.88 63.24
C ALA A 269 -4.99 35.97 62.17
N GLY A 270 -6.06 35.20 62.31
CA GLY A 270 -7.13 35.09 61.33
C GLY A 270 -7.84 33.74 61.39
N ALA A 271 -9.11 33.73 61.01
CA ALA A 271 -9.85 32.48 60.90
C ALA A 271 -9.32 31.62 59.75
N ILE A 272 -9.38 30.30 59.93
CA ILE A 272 -9.19 29.32 58.86
C ILE A 272 -10.57 28.83 58.41
N GLY A 273 -10.89 29.08 57.15
CA GLY A 273 -12.15 28.67 56.54
C GLY A 273 -11.94 27.61 55.48
N PHE A 274 -12.68 26.51 55.56
CA PHE A 274 -12.50 25.35 54.69
C PHE A 274 -13.86 24.81 54.23
N SER A 275 -13.95 24.34 52.98
CA SER A 275 -15.16 23.75 52.41
C SER A 275 -14.79 22.60 51.48
N THR A 276 -15.49 21.46 51.59
CA THR A 276 -15.32 20.21 50.81
C THR A 276 -13.93 20.02 50.20
N GLY A 277 -12.88 19.71 50.95
CA GLY A 277 -11.52 19.68 50.38
C GLY A 277 -10.65 18.54 50.90
N VAL A 278 -9.47 18.38 50.32
CA VAL A 278 -8.42 17.48 50.85
C VAL A 278 -7.22 18.31 51.25
N ILE A 279 -6.79 18.18 52.51
CA ILE A 279 -5.50 18.70 52.96
C ILE A 279 -4.76 17.58 53.68
N TYR A 280 -3.48 17.42 53.38
CA TYR A 280 -2.63 16.56 54.18
C TYR A 280 -1.29 17.21 54.45
N ASN A 281 -0.89 17.20 55.71
CA ASN A 281 0.48 17.46 56.08
C ASN A 281 1.29 16.19 55.77
N ASP A 282 2.43 16.34 55.12
CA ASP A 282 3.35 15.23 54.93
C ASP A 282 4.24 15.13 56.19
N THR A 283 4.13 14.01 56.91
CA THR A 283 4.98 13.70 58.08
C THR A 283 6.37 13.22 57.69
N LEU A 284 6.62 12.90 56.41
CA LEU A 284 7.91 12.41 55.93
C LEU A 284 8.91 13.53 55.56
N CYS A 285 8.55 14.77 55.89
CA CYS A 285 9.39 15.94 55.66
C CYS A 285 10.15 16.41 56.91
N PHE A 286 10.05 15.81 58.09
CA PHE A 286 10.82 16.29 59.25
C PHE A 286 11.06 15.14 60.23
N VAL A 287 12.32 14.85 60.54
CA VAL A 287 12.69 14.11 61.75
C VAL A 287 13.34 15.11 62.71
N GLU A 288 12.73 15.33 63.88
CA GLU A 288 13.44 16.03 64.96
C GLU A 288 14.49 15.06 65.48
N SER A 289 15.73 15.41 65.22
CA SER A 289 16.85 14.53 65.49
C SER A 289 17.16 14.61 66.98
N GLU A 290 17.05 13.48 67.70
CA GLU A 290 17.47 13.39 69.10
C GLU A 290 18.88 13.98 69.27
N PRO A 291 19.18 14.72 70.37
CA PRO A 291 20.53 15.20 70.59
C PRO A 291 21.50 14.01 70.58
N VAL A 292 22.60 14.12 69.83
CA VAL A 292 23.61 13.07 69.86
C VAL A 292 24.36 13.22 71.16
N SER A 293 24.30 12.19 72.00
CA SER A 293 25.19 12.05 73.15
C SER A 293 26.62 12.23 72.67
N GLY A 294 27.41 13.07 73.34
CA GLY A 294 28.86 13.18 73.06
C GLY A 294 29.65 11.95 73.52
N GLY A 295 28.96 10.83 73.77
CA GLY A 295 29.48 9.63 74.38
C GLY A 295 29.53 9.74 75.90
N ASN A 296 29.47 8.58 76.57
CA ASN A 296 29.92 8.49 77.94
C ASN A 296 31.41 8.86 77.97
N GLN A 297 31.80 9.72 78.88
CA GLN A 297 33.20 10.10 79.02
C GLN A 297 33.81 9.34 80.18
N GLU A 298 34.86 8.61 79.88
CA GLU A 298 35.61 7.87 80.86
C GLU A 298 37.07 8.28 80.75
N VAL A 299 37.66 8.75 81.85
CA VAL A 299 39.07 9.14 81.88
C VAL A 299 39.77 8.49 83.06
N CYS A 300 41.06 8.21 82.91
CA CYS A 300 41.89 7.79 84.01
C CYS A 300 42.27 8.99 84.88
N SER A 301 42.34 8.75 86.20
CA SER A 301 42.75 9.75 87.17
C SER A 301 44.16 10.19 86.84
N ASP A 302 44.35 11.49 86.69
CA ASP A 302 45.69 12.10 86.62
C ASP A 302 46.42 12.06 87.98
N GLY A 303 45.86 11.35 88.98
CA GLY A 303 46.33 11.27 90.35
C GLY A 303 45.82 12.42 91.24
N THR A 304 45.06 13.38 90.69
CA THR A 304 44.52 14.50 91.46
C THR A 304 43.03 14.30 91.82
N PRO A 305 42.63 14.57 93.07
CA PRO A 305 41.22 14.44 93.49
C PRO A 305 40.33 15.57 92.94
N SER A 306 40.89 16.50 92.16
CA SER A 306 40.19 17.66 91.60
C SER A 306 39.98 17.55 90.08
N GLN A 307 40.45 16.47 89.45
CA GLN A 307 40.20 16.22 88.03
C GLN A 307 38.70 16.24 87.76
N THR A 308 38.29 17.04 86.77
CA THR A 308 36.89 17.28 86.44
C THR A 308 36.65 17.00 84.97
N ILE A 309 35.65 16.18 84.66
CA ILE A 309 35.13 15.98 83.30
C ILE A 309 33.69 16.47 83.22
N THR A 310 33.26 16.93 82.04
CA THR A 310 31.94 17.53 81.82
C THR A 310 31.25 16.85 80.65
N ALA A 311 29.98 16.50 80.81
CA ALA A 311 29.17 15.90 79.78
C ALA A 311 28.99 16.84 78.60
N THR A 312 29.12 16.28 77.42
CA THR A 312 28.94 16.97 76.14
C THR A 312 27.87 16.26 75.34
N ALA A 313 27.08 17.01 74.59
CA ALA A 313 26.13 16.50 73.62
C ALA A 313 26.01 17.55 72.52
N SER A 314 25.70 17.10 71.31
CA SER A 314 25.61 17.95 70.12
C SER A 314 24.29 17.75 69.42
N ASN A 315 23.72 18.83 68.92
CA ASN A 315 22.55 18.74 68.06
C ASN A 315 22.98 18.23 66.66
N PRO A 316 22.24 17.27 66.07
CA PRO A 316 22.47 16.82 64.70
C PRO A 316 22.20 17.91 63.65
N SER A 317 21.38 18.92 64.00
CA SER A 317 21.08 20.08 63.15
C SER A 317 21.77 21.35 63.68
N SER A 318 22.31 22.17 62.76
CA SER A 318 23.23 23.28 63.07
C SER A 318 22.58 24.64 63.30
N THR A 319 21.25 24.75 63.39
CA THR A 319 20.55 26.04 63.51
C THR A 319 19.70 26.16 64.78
N ASN A 320 20.01 27.17 65.61
CA ASN A 320 19.23 27.74 66.73
C ASN A 320 18.68 26.85 67.87
N GLN A 321 19.15 25.62 68.02
CA GLN A 321 18.76 24.75 69.13
C GLN A 321 19.75 24.85 70.31
N THR A 322 19.26 25.06 71.53
CA THR A 322 20.06 25.07 72.77
C THR A 322 19.98 23.74 73.49
N MET A 323 21.06 23.33 74.16
CA MET A 323 21.10 22.09 74.94
C MET A 323 20.77 22.37 76.41
N VAL A 324 19.77 21.68 76.95
CA VAL A 324 19.39 21.75 78.37
C VAL A 324 19.63 20.39 79.01
N TRP A 325 20.28 20.37 80.18
CA TRP A 325 20.68 19.14 80.86
C TRP A 325 19.86 18.86 82.11
N TYR A 326 19.60 17.59 82.37
CA TYR A 326 18.82 17.12 83.51
C TYR A 326 19.50 15.97 84.25
N ASP A 327 19.14 15.78 85.50
CA ASP A 327 19.60 14.68 86.37
C ASP A 327 18.79 13.38 86.24
N ALA A 328 17.77 13.36 85.38
CA ALA A 328 16.91 12.21 85.17
C ALA A 328 16.40 12.09 83.71
N PRO A 329 16.06 10.88 83.24
CA PRO A 329 15.63 10.62 81.85
C PRO A 329 14.24 11.18 81.50
N SER A 330 13.38 11.44 82.49
CA SER A 330 12.08 12.08 82.32
C SER A 330 11.67 12.79 83.61
N GLY A 331 11.29 14.07 83.55
CA GLY A 331 11.26 14.91 84.76
C GLY A 331 12.68 15.15 85.32
N GLY A 332 12.81 15.82 86.47
CA GLY A 332 14.11 16.15 87.09
C GLY A 332 14.42 17.64 87.12
N THR A 333 15.59 17.98 87.68
CA THR A 333 16.04 19.37 87.84
C THR A 333 17.01 19.76 86.74
N VAL A 334 16.93 21.00 86.26
CA VAL A 334 17.90 21.51 85.25
C VAL A 334 19.29 21.64 85.88
N VAL A 335 20.30 21.10 85.19
CA VAL A 335 21.71 21.12 85.61
C VAL A 335 22.48 22.06 84.69
N ASN A 336 22.92 23.20 85.21
CA ASN A 336 23.60 24.22 84.39
C ASN A 336 25.01 23.81 83.92
N THR A 337 25.66 22.91 84.66
CA THR A 337 27.01 22.38 84.35
C THR A 337 27.07 20.89 84.74
N PRO A 338 26.89 19.96 83.79
CA PRO A 338 26.86 18.52 84.08
C PRO A 338 28.28 17.95 84.17
N SER A 339 28.88 17.89 85.37
CA SER A 339 30.29 17.49 85.55
C SER A 339 30.53 16.49 86.68
N GLN A 340 31.53 15.61 86.50
CA GLN A 340 32.06 14.68 87.53
C GLN A 340 33.43 15.15 88.02
N VAL A 341 33.63 15.20 89.34
CA VAL A 341 34.90 15.60 89.97
C VAL A 341 35.46 14.44 90.80
N GLY A 342 36.72 14.06 90.54
CA GLY A 342 37.39 12.95 91.19
C GLY A 342 36.81 11.57 90.84
N ILE A 343 37.47 10.51 91.31
CA ILE A 343 37.12 9.11 91.02
C ILE A 343 35.66 8.84 91.42
N GLY A 344 34.86 8.39 90.45
CA GLY A 344 33.41 8.23 90.62
C GLY A 344 32.69 8.23 89.29
N SER A 345 31.37 7.97 89.31
CA SER A 345 30.52 7.93 88.13
C SER A 345 29.17 8.61 88.36
N VAL A 346 28.69 9.39 87.38
CA VAL A 346 27.39 10.09 87.38
C VAL A 346 26.80 10.17 85.97
N THR A 347 25.47 10.09 85.83
CA THR A 347 24.77 10.19 84.52
C THR A 347 23.91 11.45 84.45
N TYR A 348 24.02 12.18 83.34
CA TYR A 348 23.20 13.33 82.99
C TYR A 348 22.46 13.09 81.67
N TYR A 349 21.35 13.80 81.45
CA TYR A 349 20.46 13.60 80.31
C TYR A 349 20.26 14.92 79.56
N ALA A 350 20.66 14.93 78.28
CA ALA A 350 20.64 16.10 77.42
C ALA A 350 19.35 16.16 76.60
N GLU A 351 18.71 17.31 76.58
CA GLU A 351 17.47 17.61 75.84
C GLU A 351 17.75 18.78 74.89
N SER A 352 17.40 18.63 73.61
CA SER A 352 17.51 19.74 72.66
C SER A 352 16.27 20.61 72.80
N TYR A 353 16.47 21.91 73.06
CA TYR A 353 15.42 22.89 73.30
C TYR A 353 15.62 24.11 72.41
N ASN A 354 14.67 24.37 71.51
CA ASN A 354 14.74 25.48 70.55
C ASN A 354 14.04 26.76 71.05
N GLY A 355 13.80 26.86 72.37
CA GLY A 355 13.01 27.94 72.96
C GLY A 355 11.51 27.63 73.02
N ALA A 356 11.08 26.56 72.36
CA ALA A 356 9.68 26.21 72.17
C ALA A 356 9.39 24.73 72.50
N TYR A 357 10.12 23.79 71.90
CA TYR A 357 9.93 22.35 72.13
C TYR A 357 11.21 21.71 72.61
N SER A 358 11.03 20.70 73.44
CA SER A 358 12.05 19.72 73.79
C SER A 358 11.94 18.50 72.87
N SER A 359 13.08 17.84 72.60
CA SER A 359 13.09 16.52 71.95
C SER A 359 12.20 15.51 72.69
N GLU A 360 11.59 14.58 71.96
CA GLU A 360 10.68 13.56 72.56
C GLU A 360 11.40 12.64 73.57
N THR A 361 12.71 12.47 73.44
CA THR A 361 13.58 11.70 74.34
C THR A 361 14.84 12.49 74.69
N ARG A 362 15.53 12.11 75.79
CA ARG A 362 16.79 12.73 76.23
C ARG A 362 17.98 11.79 76.01
N ALA A 363 19.09 12.33 75.54
CA ALA A 363 20.33 11.59 75.35
C ALA A 363 21.11 11.48 76.66
N ALA A 364 21.36 10.26 77.13
CA ALA A 364 22.14 10.03 78.34
C ALA A 364 23.65 10.16 78.09
N VAL A 365 24.36 10.77 79.04
CA VAL A 365 25.82 10.80 79.12
C VAL A 365 26.25 10.47 80.54
N THR A 366 26.97 9.36 80.69
CA THR A 366 27.63 8.95 81.93
C THR A 366 29.08 9.44 81.94
N LEU A 367 29.50 10.05 83.04
CA LEU A 367 30.85 10.53 83.28
C LEU A 367 31.51 9.67 84.34
N THR A 368 32.64 9.02 84.03
CA THR A 368 33.38 8.18 84.98
C THR A 368 34.88 8.55 85.03
N ILE A 369 35.45 8.66 86.23
CA ILE A 369 36.91 8.80 86.43
C ILE A 369 37.44 7.53 87.12
N TYR A 370 38.39 6.82 86.50
CA TYR A 370 39.01 5.56 86.97
C TYR A 370 40.43 5.76 87.53
N ASP A 371 41.08 4.71 88.03
CA ASP A 371 42.51 4.71 88.39
C ASP A 371 43.22 3.69 87.49
N CYS A 372 44.18 4.12 86.65
CA CYS A 372 44.77 3.29 85.58
C CYS A 372 46.28 3.51 85.39
N SER A 373 47.11 2.50 85.63
CA SER A 373 48.52 2.49 85.22
C SER A 373 48.83 1.18 84.48
N ILE A 374 49.22 1.28 83.19
CA ILE A 374 49.65 0.30 82.13
C ILE A 374 48.70 0.34 80.87
N GLU A 375 49.23 0.36 79.63
CA GLU A 375 48.48 0.59 78.37
C GLU A 375 48.72 -0.48 77.26
N ILE A 376 47.64 -1.11 76.78
CA ILE A 376 47.56 -1.95 75.56
C ILE A 376 46.93 -1.09 74.45
N ASN A 377 47.41 -1.19 73.21
CA ASN A 377 46.88 -0.48 72.04
C ASN A 377 46.50 -1.46 70.92
N ALA A 378 45.20 -1.74 70.80
CA ALA A 378 44.59 -2.55 69.76
C ALA A 378 44.14 -1.65 68.59
N VAL A 379 44.50 -2.00 67.36
CA VAL A 379 44.35 -1.20 66.15
C VAL A 379 43.27 -1.80 65.24
N VAL A 380 42.42 -0.96 64.66
CA VAL A 380 41.36 -1.39 63.74
C VAL A 380 41.95 -2.08 62.52
N ASP A 381 41.42 -3.26 62.18
CA ASP A 381 41.82 -4.04 61.03
C ASP A 381 40.81 -3.94 59.89
N SER A 382 41.31 -3.86 58.66
CA SER A 382 40.50 -3.90 57.45
C SER A 382 41.12 -4.88 56.46
N TYR A 383 40.33 -5.87 56.05
CA TYR A 383 40.75 -6.89 55.10
C TYR A 383 40.00 -6.71 53.77
N THR A 384 40.72 -6.66 52.65
CA THR A 384 40.13 -6.53 51.30
C THR A 384 39.76 -7.90 50.73
N VAL A 385 38.62 -7.92 50.02
CA VAL A 385 38.06 -8.93 49.10
C VAL A 385 38.55 -10.37 49.33
N VAL A 386 37.71 -11.18 49.97
CA VAL A 386 37.88 -12.63 50.08
C VAL A 386 36.89 -13.30 49.13
N GLU A 387 37.38 -14.07 48.15
CA GLU A 387 36.54 -14.96 47.35
C GLU A 387 35.83 -15.95 48.27
N VAL A 388 34.50 -15.98 48.22
CA VAL A 388 33.73 -16.92 49.03
C VAL A 388 33.93 -18.32 48.47
N HIS A 389 34.62 -19.15 49.23
CA HIS A 389 34.68 -20.57 48.98
C HIS A 389 33.52 -21.27 49.70
N ASN A 390 33.12 -22.43 49.19
CA ASN A 390 32.17 -23.35 49.87
C ASN A 390 32.73 -23.96 51.17
N VAL A 391 33.88 -23.48 51.63
CA VAL A 391 34.59 -23.86 52.86
C VAL A 391 35.00 -22.60 53.63
N ALA A 392 35.01 -22.71 54.96
CA ALA A 392 35.42 -21.60 55.82
C ALA A 392 36.85 -21.18 55.51
N THR A 393 37.07 -19.88 55.35
CA THR A 393 38.31 -19.31 54.80
C THR A 393 39.03 -18.47 55.85
N ASN A 394 40.35 -18.61 55.94
CA ASN A 394 41.18 -17.77 56.77
C ASN A 394 41.40 -16.42 56.06
N VAL A 395 40.96 -15.34 56.69
CA VAL A 395 41.02 -13.97 56.15
C VAL A 395 42.31 -13.26 56.53
N GLY A 396 42.86 -13.55 57.72
CA GLY A 396 44.05 -12.89 58.25
C GLY A 396 44.24 -13.10 59.76
N VAL A 397 45.16 -12.34 60.36
CA VAL A 397 45.43 -12.37 61.81
C VAL A 397 45.31 -10.96 62.36
N VAL A 398 44.38 -10.74 63.29
CA VAL A 398 44.04 -9.40 63.81
C VAL A 398 45.14 -8.79 64.66
N THR A 399 46.05 -9.59 65.19
CA THR A 399 47.12 -9.13 66.08
C THR A 399 48.35 -8.56 65.37
N ALA A 400 48.33 -8.47 64.04
CA ALA A 400 49.53 -8.19 63.25
C ALA A 400 50.06 -6.75 63.40
N ASN A 401 49.20 -5.80 63.76
CA ASN A 401 49.48 -4.36 63.87
C ASN A 401 49.30 -3.81 65.31
N ASP A 402 48.96 -4.67 66.27
CA ASP A 402 48.71 -4.31 67.67
C ASP A 402 49.99 -4.20 68.52
N THR A 403 49.94 -3.39 69.58
CA THR A 403 51.08 -3.20 70.51
C THR A 403 50.70 -3.24 71.99
N LEU A 404 51.63 -3.69 72.84
CA LEU A 404 51.61 -3.59 74.29
C LEU A 404 52.88 -2.83 74.72
N ASP A 405 52.73 -1.68 75.39
CA ASP A 405 53.85 -0.78 75.71
C ASP A 405 54.76 -0.47 74.50
N ASP A 406 54.16 -0.13 73.34
CA ASP A 406 54.84 0.12 72.06
C ASP A 406 55.63 -1.09 71.48
N VAL A 407 55.44 -2.30 72.02
CA VAL A 407 56.03 -3.55 71.50
C VAL A 407 54.96 -4.41 70.83
N THR A 408 55.27 -5.00 69.67
CA THR A 408 54.33 -5.88 68.95
C THR A 408 53.81 -7.00 69.84
N VAL A 409 52.50 -7.22 69.77
CA VAL A 409 51.85 -8.29 70.53
C VAL A 409 52.22 -9.68 70.00
N THR A 410 52.24 -10.65 70.89
CA THR A 410 52.52 -12.06 70.61
C THR A 410 51.68 -12.92 71.57
N GLY A 411 51.41 -14.18 71.22
CA GLY A 411 50.71 -15.11 72.14
C GLY A 411 51.44 -15.38 73.48
N ALA A 412 52.66 -14.82 73.66
CA ALA A 412 53.40 -14.89 74.92
C ALA A 412 53.14 -13.70 75.86
N ASN A 413 52.74 -12.52 75.34
CA ASN A 413 52.52 -11.31 76.13
C ASN A 413 51.07 -10.79 76.08
N THR A 414 50.27 -11.19 75.10
CA THR A 414 48.83 -10.89 75.06
C THR A 414 47.99 -12.13 74.77
N ASN A 415 46.76 -12.11 75.27
CA ASN A 415 45.70 -13.07 74.99
C ASN A 415 44.65 -12.40 74.12
N VAL A 416 44.30 -13.04 73.00
CA VAL A 416 43.08 -12.72 72.24
C VAL A 416 41.93 -13.51 72.85
N THR A 417 40.84 -12.83 73.17
CA THR A 417 39.62 -13.53 73.61
C THR A 417 38.93 -14.14 72.39
N PRO A 418 38.75 -15.47 72.32
CA PRO A 418 38.04 -16.08 71.20
C PRO A 418 36.61 -15.58 71.13
N ILE A 419 36.17 -15.17 69.94
CA ILE A 419 34.84 -14.60 69.74
C ILE A 419 34.29 -15.00 68.37
N SER A 420 32.97 -15.15 68.29
CA SER A 420 32.24 -15.36 67.04
C SER A 420 31.08 -14.38 67.00
N ALA A 421 30.95 -13.65 65.89
CA ALA A 421 29.89 -12.66 65.68
C ALA A 421 29.47 -12.69 64.21
N GLY A 422 28.22 -13.11 63.96
CA GLY A 422 27.75 -13.32 62.61
C GLY A 422 28.60 -14.38 61.86
N PRO A 423 28.97 -14.14 60.60
CA PRO A 423 29.79 -15.08 59.81
C PRO A 423 31.29 -15.02 60.13
N LEU A 424 31.72 -14.18 61.07
CA LEU A 424 33.13 -14.02 61.42
C LEU A 424 33.43 -14.70 62.75
N SER A 425 34.61 -15.31 62.85
CA SER A 425 35.15 -15.82 64.11
C SER A 425 36.63 -15.53 64.25
N ILE A 426 37.08 -15.28 65.48
CA ILE A 426 38.49 -15.05 65.83
C ILE A 426 38.90 -16.08 66.89
N GLY A 427 39.95 -16.84 66.60
CA GLY A 427 40.51 -17.83 67.53
C GLY A 427 41.45 -17.22 68.58
N ALA A 428 41.90 -18.03 69.54
CA ALA A 428 42.82 -17.59 70.61
C ALA A 428 44.18 -17.09 70.10
N GLU A 429 44.57 -17.49 68.89
CA GLU A 429 45.79 -17.04 68.20
C GLU A 429 45.58 -15.77 67.36
N GLY A 430 44.38 -15.16 67.39
CA GLY A 430 44.05 -13.96 66.61
C GLY A 430 43.70 -14.21 65.14
N VAL A 431 43.60 -15.47 64.70
CA VAL A 431 43.22 -15.82 63.32
C VAL A 431 41.74 -15.51 63.07
N LEU A 432 41.46 -14.67 62.08
CA LEU A 432 40.12 -14.30 61.62
C LEU A 432 39.64 -15.26 60.52
N ILE A 433 38.51 -15.91 60.75
CA ILE A 433 37.89 -16.87 59.85
C ILE A 433 36.53 -16.33 59.41
N LEU A 434 36.28 -16.40 58.10
CA LEU A 434 34.98 -16.20 57.48
C LEU A 434 34.31 -17.56 57.24
N GLU A 435 33.09 -17.73 57.73
CA GLU A 435 32.29 -18.94 57.54
C GLU A 435 31.97 -19.18 56.05
N ALA A 436 31.83 -20.45 55.67
CA ALA A 436 31.47 -20.84 54.30
C ALA A 436 30.09 -20.27 53.89
N ASN A 437 29.92 -19.93 52.61
CA ASN A 437 28.65 -19.43 52.05
C ASN A 437 28.11 -18.18 52.76
N THR A 438 28.99 -17.34 53.30
CA THR A 438 28.59 -16.04 53.85
C THR A 438 27.99 -15.19 52.73
N ALA A 439 26.83 -14.59 53.00
CA ALA A 439 26.15 -13.73 52.03
C ALA A 439 26.99 -12.49 51.69
N PRO A 440 26.78 -11.87 50.52
CA PRO A 440 27.39 -10.60 50.17
C PRO A 440 27.13 -9.52 51.22
N GLY A 441 28.14 -8.73 51.56
CA GLY A 441 28.01 -7.65 52.52
C GLY A 441 29.27 -7.31 53.28
N THR A 442 29.22 -6.21 54.03
CA THR A 442 30.29 -5.84 54.96
C THR A 442 29.98 -6.40 56.34
N TYR A 443 30.91 -7.21 56.86
CA TYR A 443 30.82 -7.77 58.20
C TYR A 443 31.92 -7.21 59.07
N SER A 444 31.61 -6.94 60.33
CA SER A 444 32.58 -6.49 61.32
C SER A 444 32.50 -7.35 62.57
N ILE A 445 33.64 -7.53 63.23
CA ILE A 445 33.75 -8.22 64.50
C ILE A 445 34.71 -7.44 65.40
N THR A 446 34.27 -7.13 66.62
CA THR A 446 35.12 -6.47 67.62
C THR A 446 35.80 -7.53 68.47
N TYR A 447 37.13 -7.47 68.56
CA TYR A 447 37.96 -8.37 69.37
C TYR A 447 38.59 -7.64 70.54
N GLN A 448 39.00 -8.41 71.56
CA GLN A 448 39.59 -7.90 72.78
C GLN A 448 40.97 -8.52 73.02
N LEU A 449 41.97 -7.67 73.25
CA LEU A 449 43.30 -8.03 73.71
C LEU A 449 43.45 -7.80 75.20
N SER A 450 44.16 -8.71 75.88
CA SER A 450 44.50 -8.56 77.29
C SER A 450 45.92 -9.02 77.54
N GLU A 451 46.64 -8.42 78.48
CA GLU A 451 48.00 -8.86 78.82
C GLU A 451 47.99 -10.26 79.47
N VAL A 452 48.95 -11.11 79.08
CA VAL A 452 49.08 -12.46 79.65
C VAL A 452 49.48 -12.39 81.12
N GLY A 453 48.62 -12.90 82.01
CA GLY A 453 48.96 -13.13 83.42
C GLY A 453 48.46 -12.09 84.41
N ILE A 454 47.73 -11.06 83.98
CA ILE A 454 47.11 -10.05 84.85
C ILE A 454 45.58 -10.16 84.77
N ARG A 455 44.89 -10.15 85.93
CA ARG A 455 43.42 -10.22 85.99
C ARG A 455 42.87 -8.86 86.44
N SER A 456 42.50 -8.05 85.44
CA SER A 456 41.74 -6.78 85.54
C SER A 456 42.50 -5.52 85.97
N PRO A 457 42.29 -4.35 85.32
CA PRO A 457 41.82 -4.12 83.95
C PRO A 457 42.98 -3.58 83.09
N ASN A 458 43.61 -4.45 82.32
CA ASN A 458 44.49 -4.03 81.21
C ASN A 458 44.04 -4.81 79.97
N PHE A 459 43.05 -4.26 79.27
CA PHE A 459 42.55 -4.79 78.01
C PHE A 459 42.17 -3.64 77.08
N ASP A 460 42.34 -3.85 75.79
CA ASP A 460 41.91 -2.93 74.73
C ASP A 460 41.12 -3.69 73.66
N THR A 461 40.31 -3.00 72.89
CA THR A 461 39.44 -3.59 71.86
C THR A 461 39.58 -2.88 70.53
N ALA A 462 39.60 -3.64 69.45
CA ALA A 462 39.56 -3.12 68.09
C ALA A 462 38.57 -3.90 67.23
N THR A 463 38.20 -3.32 66.09
CA THR A 463 37.25 -3.93 65.15
C THR A 463 38.00 -4.42 63.92
N ALA A 464 37.72 -5.66 63.51
CA ALA A 464 38.11 -6.20 62.22
C ALA A 464 36.92 -6.15 61.25
N THR A 465 37.12 -5.56 60.07
CA THR A 465 36.10 -5.48 59.02
C THR A 465 36.49 -6.32 57.81
N VAL A 466 35.53 -7.12 57.31
CA VAL A 466 35.66 -7.98 56.13
C VAL A 466 34.56 -7.63 55.13
N LEU A 467 34.95 -7.35 53.90
CA LEU A 467 34.02 -7.17 52.77
C LEU A 467 33.88 -8.49 52.00
N VAL A 468 32.66 -9.02 51.95
CA VAL A 468 32.27 -10.21 51.18
C VAL A 468 31.60 -9.74 49.88
N THR A 469 32.03 -10.30 48.75
CA THR A 469 31.74 -9.77 47.41
C THR A 469 30.27 -9.75 47.03
N ILE A 470 29.90 -8.83 46.13
CA ILE A 470 28.55 -8.59 45.60
C ILE A 470 28.51 -8.89 44.09
N ILE A 471 27.43 -9.51 43.61
CA ILE A 471 26.99 -9.31 42.21
C ILE A 471 26.38 -7.92 42.14
N ASP A 472 26.78 -7.14 41.13
CA ASP A 472 26.17 -5.85 40.81
C ASP A 472 25.46 -5.98 39.47
N ALA A 473 24.14 -6.18 39.50
CA ALA A 473 23.31 -6.29 38.30
C ALA A 473 22.85 -4.89 37.87
N VAL A 474 23.33 -4.46 36.70
CA VAL A 474 23.11 -3.17 36.09
C VAL A 474 22.04 -3.29 35.00
N ILE A 475 21.21 -2.25 34.87
CA ILE A 475 20.17 -2.22 33.85
C ILE A 475 20.82 -2.31 32.46
N ASP A 476 20.40 -3.28 31.67
CA ASP A 476 20.75 -3.37 30.25
C ASP A 476 19.72 -2.62 29.39
N THR A 477 20.19 -2.14 28.26
CA THR A 477 19.33 -1.75 27.14
C THR A 477 19.87 -2.42 25.89
N THR A 478 19.05 -3.24 25.23
CA THR A 478 19.48 -3.96 24.02
C THR A 478 19.34 -3.09 22.79
N ALA A 479 20.05 -3.45 21.72
CA ALA A 479 19.71 -2.94 20.39
C ALA A 479 18.27 -3.32 20.03
N ALA A 480 17.63 -2.50 19.18
CA ALA A 480 16.27 -2.74 18.77
C ALA A 480 16.14 -4.00 17.90
N VAL A 481 15.17 -4.85 18.22
CA VAL A 481 14.80 -6.01 17.40
C VAL A 481 13.53 -5.66 16.61
N ASN A 482 13.48 -6.03 15.33
CA ASN A 482 12.31 -5.77 14.50
C ASN A 482 11.11 -6.62 14.97
N GLY A 483 10.01 -5.97 15.34
CA GLY A 483 8.82 -6.64 15.86
C GLY A 483 8.13 -7.59 14.90
N LEU A 484 8.24 -7.38 13.58
CA LEU A 484 7.64 -8.25 12.57
C LEU A 484 8.32 -9.61 12.51
N THR A 485 9.65 -9.62 12.37
CA THR A 485 10.43 -10.87 12.25
C THR A 485 10.73 -11.51 13.59
N GLY A 486 10.76 -10.71 14.68
CA GLY A 486 11.31 -11.16 15.95
C GLY A 486 12.80 -11.48 15.85
N GLY A 487 13.31 -12.23 16.81
CA GLY A 487 14.71 -12.64 16.89
C GLY A 487 15.29 -12.55 18.30
N ASP A 488 16.59 -12.84 18.42
CA ASP A 488 17.30 -12.78 19.69
C ASP A 488 17.96 -11.42 19.91
N THR A 489 17.90 -10.92 21.14
CA THR A 489 18.63 -9.73 21.55
C THR A 489 20.13 -10.01 21.72
N SER A 490 20.93 -8.95 21.91
CA SER A 490 22.21 -9.09 22.58
C SER A 490 22.02 -9.69 24.00
N SER A 491 23.04 -10.38 24.51
CA SER A 491 22.98 -10.94 25.86
C SER A 491 22.75 -9.85 26.89
N LEU A 492 21.80 -10.09 27.80
CA LEU A 492 21.66 -9.37 29.04
C LEU A 492 22.83 -9.72 29.96
N GLY A 493 23.29 -8.74 30.72
CA GLY A 493 24.34 -8.85 31.73
C GLY A 493 25.78 -8.74 31.25
N ILE A 494 25.99 -8.16 30.07
CA ILE A 494 27.32 -7.79 29.57
C ILE A 494 27.95 -6.66 30.41
N ASN A 495 27.12 -5.79 30.98
CA ASN A 495 27.55 -4.66 31.82
C ASN A 495 27.55 -5.00 33.33
N ASP A 496 27.20 -6.22 33.70
CA ASP A 496 27.20 -6.68 35.08
C ASP A 496 28.59 -7.08 35.53
N THR A 497 28.81 -6.98 36.84
CA THR A 497 30.08 -7.39 37.43
C THR A 497 29.91 -8.40 38.56
N LEU A 498 30.84 -9.35 38.60
CA LEU A 498 31.08 -10.24 39.74
C LEU A 498 32.44 -9.87 40.30
N ASN A 499 32.48 -9.39 41.54
CA ASN A 499 33.71 -8.93 42.20
C ASN A 499 34.39 -7.72 41.52
N GLY A 500 33.65 -6.96 40.70
CA GLY A 500 34.16 -5.82 39.93
C GLY A 500 34.75 -6.19 38.57
N ASP A 501 34.82 -7.47 38.23
CA ASP A 501 35.17 -7.95 36.89
C ASP A 501 33.90 -8.25 36.07
N PRO A 502 33.93 -8.09 34.72
CA PRO A 502 32.80 -8.42 33.87
C PRO A 502 32.35 -9.86 34.03
N VAL A 503 31.04 -10.03 34.18
CA VAL A 503 30.41 -11.35 34.33
C VAL A 503 30.62 -12.22 33.08
N VAL A 504 30.83 -13.52 33.30
CA VAL A 504 30.75 -14.55 32.24
C VAL A 504 29.53 -15.43 32.51
N ILE A 505 28.59 -15.49 31.56
CA ILE A 505 27.39 -16.32 31.67
C ILE A 505 27.74 -17.77 31.31
N GLY A 506 27.44 -18.71 32.20
CA GLY A 506 27.79 -20.12 31.96
C GLY A 506 27.61 -21.04 33.15
N THR A 507 28.33 -22.16 33.11
CA THR A 507 28.32 -23.21 34.15
C THR A 507 29.72 -23.52 34.70
N GLY A 508 30.72 -22.71 34.31
CA GLY A 508 32.11 -22.84 34.75
C GLY A 508 32.37 -22.22 36.13
N LEU A 509 33.58 -22.42 36.65
CA LEU A 509 34.04 -21.68 37.81
C LEU A 509 34.08 -20.18 37.46
N ASP A 510 33.67 -19.34 38.41
CA ASP A 510 33.58 -17.86 38.27
C ASP A 510 32.58 -17.37 37.22
N SER A 511 31.61 -18.22 36.85
CA SER A 511 30.49 -17.84 35.98
C SER A 511 29.21 -17.56 36.76
N VAL A 512 28.29 -16.82 36.14
CA VAL A 512 26.94 -16.61 36.67
C VAL A 512 25.91 -17.34 35.82
N THR A 513 24.74 -17.54 36.41
CA THR A 513 23.54 -18.00 35.71
C THR A 513 22.47 -16.92 35.72
N LEU A 514 21.80 -16.76 34.58
CA LEU A 514 20.60 -15.93 34.48
C LEU A 514 19.38 -16.83 34.61
N THR A 515 18.45 -16.46 35.48
CA THR A 515 17.18 -17.16 35.63
C THR A 515 16.03 -16.16 35.54
N GLY A 516 15.08 -16.43 34.65
CA GLY A 516 13.85 -15.64 34.56
C GLY A 516 13.06 -15.78 35.87
N VAL A 517 12.55 -14.66 36.37
CA VAL A 517 11.76 -14.65 37.61
C VAL A 517 10.36 -15.19 37.31
N THR A 518 10.00 -16.37 37.86
CA THR A 518 8.64 -16.94 37.75
C THR A 518 7.76 -16.56 38.93
N VAL A 519 6.57 -16.03 38.65
CA VAL A 519 5.54 -15.71 39.66
C VAL A 519 4.68 -16.95 39.95
N PRO A 520 4.39 -17.28 41.22
CA PRO A 520 3.50 -18.40 41.57
C PRO A 520 2.10 -18.23 40.97
N ALA A 521 1.55 -19.31 40.41
CA ALA A 521 0.21 -19.33 39.83
C ALA A 521 -0.85 -18.90 40.87
N GLY A 522 -1.52 -17.77 40.62
CA GLY A 522 -2.57 -17.21 41.50
C GLY A 522 -2.40 -15.73 41.87
N PHE A 523 -1.37 -15.06 41.38
CA PHE A 523 -1.13 -13.63 41.63
C PHE A 523 -1.51 -12.79 40.40
N THR A 524 -2.52 -11.91 40.51
CA THR A 524 -2.90 -10.93 39.48
C THR A 524 -2.61 -9.51 39.97
N LEU A 525 -1.80 -8.76 39.22
CA LEU A 525 -1.47 -7.35 39.48
C LEU A 525 -2.23 -6.44 38.51
N TYR A 526 -2.74 -5.30 38.99
CA TYR A 526 -3.43 -4.28 38.19
C TYR A 526 -2.43 -3.25 37.61
N SER A 527 -2.63 -2.92 36.33
CA SER A 527 -1.87 -2.00 35.44
C SER A 527 -1.56 -0.61 36.04
N ASP A 528 -0.29 -0.20 36.15
CA ASP A 528 0.37 0.67 35.15
C ASP A 528 1.93 0.55 35.09
N GLU A 529 2.54 -0.47 35.71
CA GLU A 529 3.93 -0.88 35.41
C GLU A 529 3.91 -2.23 34.68
N THR A 530 4.39 -2.26 33.44
CA THR A 530 4.64 -3.51 32.71
C THR A 530 5.87 -4.21 33.29
N GLY A 531 5.65 -5.34 33.98
CA GLY A 531 6.56 -6.49 33.99
C GLY A 531 7.39 -6.72 35.26
N VAL A 532 6.99 -7.74 36.04
CA VAL A 532 7.82 -8.50 37.01
C VAL A 532 7.93 -9.96 36.51
N THR A 533 7.87 -10.14 35.19
CA THR A 533 7.93 -11.42 34.48
C THR A 533 8.43 -11.16 33.07
N VAL A 534 9.26 -12.05 32.53
CA VAL A 534 9.54 -12.12 31.09
C VAL A 534 8.19 -12.06 30.34
N PRO A 535 7.98 -11.10 29.42
CA PRO A 535 6.70 -10.95 28.73
C PRO A 535 6.24 -12.26 28.10
N SER A 536 4.94 -12.56 28.16
CA SER A 536 4.40 -13.81 27.61
C SER A 536 4.79 -13.96 26.14
N GLY A 537 5.48 -15.05 25.79
CA GLY A 537 5.99 -15.32 24.44
C GLY A 537 7.47 -14.99 24.25
N PHE A 538 8.06 -14.16 25.10
CA PHE A 538 9.51 -13.92 25.13
C PHE A 538 10.19 -15.07 25.88
N THR A 539 11.39 -15.44 25.46
CA THR A 539 12.17 -16.51 26.11
C THR A 539 13.54 -15.97 26.52
N LEU A 540 13.87 -16.00 27.81
CA LEU A 540 15.23 -15.73 28.27
C LEU A 540 16.07 -17.01 28.09
N ASN A 541 17.08 -16.93 27.25
CA ASN A 541 17.96 -18.06 26.92
C ASN A 541 19.08 -18.21 27.95
N SER A 542 19.67 -19.41 28.00
CA SER A 542 20.75 -19.73 28.93
C SER A 542 22.05 -18.97 28.65
N ASP A 543 22.20 -18.39 27.47
CA ASP A 543 23.34 -17.55 27.07
C ASP A 543 23.11 -16.06 27.39
N GLY A 544 21.98 -15.72 28.02
CA GLY A 544 21.60 -14.37 28.40
C GLY A 544 20.86 -13.57 27.33
N THR A 545 20.70 -14.07 26.11
CA THR A 545 19.86 -13.42 25.08
C THR A 545 18.37 -13.58 25.40
N VAL A 546 17.54 -12.68 24.86
CA VAL A 546 16.07 -12.80 24.92
C VAL A 546 15.53 -13.03 23.52
N THR A 547 14.86 -14.16 23.30
CA THR A 547 14.12 -14.43 22.06
C THR A 547 12.78 -13.71 22.08
N ILE A 548 12.57 -12.87 21.07
CA ILE A 548 11.32 -12.13 20.83
C ILE A 548 10.55 -12.82 19.71
N PRO A 549 9.27 -13.18 19.92
CA PRO A 549 8.47 -13.83 18.91
C PRO A 549 8.14 -12.87 17.74
N PRO A 550 7.94 -13.39 16.51
CA PRO A 550 7.46 -12.60 15.38
C PRO A 550 6.10 -11.94 15.68
N ASN A 551 5.81 -10.83 15.01
CA ASN A 551 4.60 -10.00 15.17
C ASN A 551 4.42 -9.41 16.58
N THR A 552 5.53 -9.16 17.28
CA THR A 552 5.51 -8.44 18.55
C THR A 552 5.31 -6.94 18.29
N PRO A 553 4.36 -6.26 18.97
CA PRO A 553 4.19 -4.82 18.83
C PRO A 553 5.48 -4.03 19.12
N ALA A 554 5.65 -2.88 18.48
CA ALA A 554 6.79 -2.01 18.75
C ALA A 554 6.63 -1.33 20.12
N GLY A 555 7.72 -1.20 20.85
CA GLY A 555 7.73 -0.60 22.17
C GLY A 555 8.90 -1.04 23.03
N GLU A 556 8.93 -0.52 24.24
CA GLU A 556 9.89 -0.91 25.27
C GLU A 556 9.25 -1.96 26.18
N TYR A 557 9.93 -3.10 26.32
CA TYR A 557 9.50 -4.24 27.12
C TYR A 557 10.48 -4.45 28.27
N ASN A 558 9.99 -4.42 29.50
CA ASN A 558 10.82 -4.73 30.66
C ASN A 558 10.99 -6.25 30.79
N VAL A 559 12.24 -6.71 30.90
CA VAL A 559 12.60 -8.08 31.24
C VAL A 559 13.27 -8.06 32.60
N GLU A 560 12.63 -8.69 33.59
CA GLU A 560 13.22 -8.88 34.92
C GLU A 560 13.87 -10.26 35.00
N TYR A 561 15.14 -10.27 35.39
CA TYR A 561 15.91 -11.50 35.53
C TYR A 561 16.79 -11.45 36.78
N LYS A 562 17.09 -12.64 37.29
CA LYS A 562 17.94 -12.84 38.46
C LYS A 562 19.28 -13.42 38.02
N ILE A 563 20.36 -12.81 38.48
CA ILE A 563 21.73 -13.24 38.22
C ILE A 563 22.25 -13.88 39.49
N CYS A 564 22.77 -15.10 39.39
CA CYS A 564 23.29 -15.83 40.53
C CYS A 564 24.69 -16.37 40.23
N ASP A 565 25.58 -16.23 41.19
CA ASP A 565 26.88 -16.89 41.18
C ASP A 565 26.66 -18.41 41.20
N VAL A 566 27.28 -19.13 40.25
CA VAL A 566 27.17 -20.58 40.12
C VAL A 566 27.75 -21.31 41.34
N ASN A 567 28.80 -20.78 41.94
CA ASN A 567 29.49 -21.37 43.09
C ASN A 567 28.84 -20.99 44.42
N ASN A 568 28.14 -19.85 44.47
CA ASN A 568 27.38 -19.40 45.63
C ASN A 568 25.95 -18.96 45.22
N PRO A 569 24.99 -19.89 45.08
CA PRO A 569 23.63 -19.57 44.63
C PRO A 569 22.82 -18.68 45.58
N ALA A 570 23.37 -18.32 46.75
CA ALA A 570 22.79 -17.33 47.65
C ALA A 570 23.29 -15.90 47.33
N ASN A 571 24.43 -15.75 46.65
CA ASN A 571 24.92 -14.51 46.07
C ASN A 571 24.20 -14.30 44.72
N CYS A 572 23.15 -13.49 44.75
CA CYS A 572 22.40 -13.14 43.57
C CYS A 572 21.91 -11.71 43.64
N ASP A 573 21.71 -11.10 42.48
CA ASP A 573 21.06 -9.81 42.33
C ASP A 573 19.93 -9.89 41.29
N THR A 574 18.99 -8.95 41.32
CA THR A 574 17.83 -8.92 40.41
C THR A 574 17.72 -7.54 39.78
N VAL A 575 17.62 -7.51 38.45
CA VAL A 575 17.54 -6.27 37.69
C VAL A 575 16.40 -6.31 36.67
N ARG A 576 15.89 -5.13 36.32
CA ARG A 576 14.92 -4.92 35.24
C ARG A 576 15.61 -4.23 34.08
N SER A 577 15.81 -4.96 33.00
CA SER A 577 16.43 -4.46 31.78
C SER A 577 15.38 -4.16 30.71
N ILE A 578 15.71 -3.24 29.81
CA ILE A 578 14.80 -2.73 28.78
C ILE A 578 15.13 -3.39 27.44
N ILE A 579 14.17 -4.11 26.89
CA ILE A 579 14.21 -4.65 25.54
C ILE A 579 13.47 -3.69 24.62
N VAL A 580 14.15 -3.22 23.58
CA VAL A 580 13.55 -2.32 22.59
C VAL A 580 13.09 -3.15 21.39
N VAL A 581 11.80 -3.06 21.06
CA VAL A 581 11.24 -3.62 19.82
C VAL A 581 10.90 -2.47 18.89
N SER A 582 11.52 -2.42 17.71
CA SER A 582 11.24 -1.39 16.70
C SER A 582 10.10 -1.81 15.79
N ALA A 583 9.35 -0.82 15.29
CA ALA A 583 8.36 -1.06 14.25
C ALA A 583 9.06 -1.44 12.93
N PRO A 584 8.49 -2.36 12.12
CA PRO A 584 8.96 -2.61 10.77
C PRO A 584 8.82 -1.36 9.90
N VAL A 585 9.74 -1.20 8.93
CA VAL A 585 9.65 -0.12 7.95
C VAL A 585 8.51 -0.41 6.98
N ILE A 586 7.62 0.57 6.76
CA ILE A 586 6.67 0.56 5.64
C ILE A 586 7.24 1.52 4.61
N ASP A 587 7.32 1.06 3.37
CA ASP A 587 7.71 1.87 2.21
C ASP A 587 6.55 1.84 1.22
N ALA A 588 5.73 2.89 1.24
CA ALA A 588 4.65 3.11 0.29
C ALA A 588 5.22 3.89 -0.90
N VAL A 589 5.37 3.22 -2.02
CA VAL A 589 6.05 3.69 -3.22
C VAL A 589 5.01 4.18 -4.23
N GLU A 590 5.28 5.33 -4.84
CA GLU A 590 4.40 5.87 -5.88
C GLU A 590 4.29 4.87 -7.04
N ASP A 591 3.05 4.61 -7.46
CA ASP A 591 2.72 3.73 -8.58
C ASP A 591 2.03 4.54 -9.68
N THR A 592 2.21 4.13 -10.93
CA THR A 592 1.42 4.59 -12.08
C THR A 592 0.78 3.39 -12.75
N THR A 593 -0.55 3.28 -12.67
CA THR A 593 -1.25 2.10 -13.18
C THR A 593 -1.13 1.96 -14.69
N ALA A 594 -1.25 0.72 -15.16
CA ALA A 594 -1.61 0.49 -16.55
C ALA A 594 -2.91 1.24 -16.88
N ALA A 595 -3.00 1.72 -18.11
CA ALA A 595 -4.03 2.65 -18.48
C ALA A 595 -5.37 1.94 -18.74
N VAL A 596 -6.44 2.41 -18.11
CA VAL A 596 -7.79 1.83 -18.22
C VAL A 596 -8.62 2.62 -19.24
N ASN A 597 -9.39 1.94 -20.09
CA ASN A 597 -10.27 2.61 -21.05
C ASN A 597 -11.44 3.29 -20.32
N GLY A 598 -11.54 4.62 -20.43
CA GLY A 598 -12.55 5.41 -19.73
C GLY A 598 -14.00 5.10 -20.10
N LEU A 599 -14.26 4.58 -21.31
CA LEU A 599 -15.61 4.24 -21.76
C LEU A 599 -16.14 3.00 -21.02
N THR A 600 -15.38 1.92 -21.02
CA THR A 600 -15.76 0.67 -20.33
C THR A 600 -15.55 0.75 -18.82
N GLY A 601 -14.57 1.53 -18.35
CA GLY A 601 -14.11 1.46 -16.96
C GLY A 601 -13.47 0.11 -16.63
N GLY A 602 -13.35 -0.19 -15.34
CA GLY A 602 -12.78 -1.44 -14.84
C GLY A 602 -11.91 -1.24 -13.61
N ASP A 603 -11.28 -2.31 -13.14
CA ASP A 603 -10.37 -2.28 -12.00
C ASP A 603 -8.92 -2.14 -12.49
N THR A 604 -8.12 -1.35 -11.77
CA THR A 604 -6.67 -1.29 -11.99
C THR A 604 -5.97 -2.54 -11.44
N THR A 605 -4.69 -2.71 -11.76
CA THR A 605 -3.80 -3.50 -10.89
C THR A 605 -3.74 -2.87 -9.50
N ALA A 606 -3.41 -3.66 -8.48
CA ALA A 606 -3.34 -3.13 -7.11
C ALA A 606 -2.21 -2.09 -7.00
N LEU A 607 -2.52 -0.90 -6.49
CA LEU A 607 -1.55 0.18 -6.28
C LEU A 607 -0.46 -0.20 -5.28
N THR A 608 -0.73 -1.21 -4.45
CA THR A 608 0.15 -1.66 -3.38
C THR A 608 1.09 -2.80 -3.79
N SER A 609 1.22 -3.08 -5.09
CA SER A 609 1.97 -4.26 -5.57
C SER A 609 3.48 -4.11 -5.40
N ASN A 610 3.98 -2.88 -5.44
CA ASN A 610 5.37 -2.47 -5.24
C ASN A 610 5.67 -1.99 -3.81
N ASP A 611 4.64 -1.83 -2.98
CA ASP A 611 4.77 -1.40 -1.60
C ASP A 611 5.34 -2.53 -0.73
N THR A 612 6.22 -2.19 0.21
CA THR A 612 6.88 -3.18 1.06
C THR A 612 6.67 -2.97 2.54
N LEU A 613 6.66 -4.08 3.27
CA LEU A 613 6.76 -4.14 4.72
C LEU A 613 8.10 -4.83 5.07
N ASN A 614 9.03 -4.06 5.60
CA ASN A 614 10.39 -4.46 5.92
C ASN A 614 11.16 -5.03 4.70
N GLY A 615 10.95 -4.42 3.52
CA GLY A 615 11.57 -4.82 2.25
C GLY A 615 10.92 -6.02 1.55
N ASN A 616 9.92 -6.67 2.17
CA ASN A 616 9.14 -7.76 1.55
C ASN A 616 7.78 -7.24 1.05
N PRO A 617 7.16 -7.89 0.04
CA PRO A 617 5.80 -7.55 -0.38
C PRO A 617 4.82 -7.56 0.79
N LEU A 618 4.04 -6.50 0.94
CA LEU A 618 3.06 -6.40 2.01
C LEU A 618 1.83 -7.28 1.76
N VAL A 619 1.13 -7.63 2.84
CA VAL A 619 -0.15 -8.37 2.78
C VAL A 619 -1.23 -7.54 3.45
N ILE A 620 -2.27 -7.17 2.71
CA ILE A 620 -3.41 -6.42 3.26
C ILE A 620 -4.31 -7.39 4.05
N GLY A 621 -4.70 -7.02 5.27
CA GLY A 621 -5.65 -7.79 6.06
C GLY A 621 -5.78 -7.33 7.51
N THR A 622 -6.26 -8.22 8.37
CA THR A 622 -6.50 -7.94 9.81
C THR A 622 -5.70 -8.82 10.74
N ALA A 623 -4.88 -9.74 10.21
CA ALA A 623 -4.03 -10.62 11.00
C ALA A 623 -2.77 -9.87 11.48
N PRO A 624 -2.18 -10.31 12.62
CA PRO A 624 -0.87 -9.82 13.03
C PRO A 624 0.19 -10.01 11.93
N GLY A 625 0.99 -8.97 11.66
CA GLY A 625 1.99 -8.95 10.59
C GLY A 625 1.48 -8.46 9.23
N ASN A 626 0.17 -8.23 9.10
CA ASN A 626 -0.42 -7.62 7.91
C ASN A 626 -0.47 -6.09 8.04
N VAL A 627 -0.84 -5.44 6.94
CA VAL A 627 -1.14 -4.01 6.87
C VAL A 627 -2.63 -3.76 6.62
N SER A 628 -3.12 -2.60 7.03
CA SER A 628 -4.41 -2.05 6.64
C SER A 628 -4.21 -0.96 5.59
N LEU A 629 -5.07 -0.96 4.57
CA LEU A 629 -5.11 0.06 3.53
C LEU A 629 -6.28 1.02 3.77
N THR A 630 -6.06 2.33 3.65
CA THR A 630 -7.13 3.34 3.75
C THR A 630 -6.91 4.43 2.72
N GLY A 631 -7.96 4.76 1.95
CA GLY A 631 -7.94 5.91 1.05
C GLY A 631 -7.96 7.22 1.84
N VAL A 632 -6.99 8.10 1.59
CA VAL A 632 -6.90 9.44 2.19
C VAL A 632 -7.65 10.44 1.32
N THR A 633 -7.23 10.53 0.06
CA THR A 633 -7.84 11.39 -0.97
C THR A 633 -8.05 10.55 -2.22
N VAL A 634 -9.28 10.05 -2.41
CA VAL A 634 -9.69 9.27 -3.59
C VAL A 634 -10.69 10.13 -4.39
N PRO A 635 -10.55 10.26 -5.73
CA PRO A 635 -11.55 10.92 -6.57
C PRO A 635 -12.96 10.39 -6.29
N SER A 636 -13.96 11.27 -6.23
CA SER A 636 -15.32 10.93 -5.74
C SER A 636 -16.03 9.81 -6.48
N GLU A 637 -15.69 9.64 -7.76
CA GLU A 637 -16.22 8.61 -8.63
C GLU A 637 -15.44 7.28 -8.56
N PHE A 638 -14.25 7.27 -7.98
CA PHE A 638 -13.40 6.08 -7.90
C PHE A 638 -13.61 5.36 -6.57
N THR A 639 -13.36 4.05 -6.54
CA THR A 639 -13.39 3.26 -5.31
C THR A 639 -12.05 2.57 -5.11
N LEU A 640 -11.35 2.86 -4.01
CA LEU A 640 -10.19 2.07 -3.58
C LEU A 640 -10.69 0.81 -2.86
N ASN A 641 -10.38 -0.35 -3.42
CA ASN A 641 -10.81 -1.65 -2.92
C ASN A 641 -9.88 -2.17 -1.83
N GLY A 642 -10.38 -3.12 -1.03
CA GLY A 642 -9.62 -3.72 0.07
C GLY A 642 -8.43 -4.59 -0.36
N ASP A 643 -8.30 -4.89 -1.66
CA ASP A 643 -7.18 -5.61 -2.26
C ASP A 643 -6.14 -4.66 -2.90
N GLY A 644 -6.30 -3.35 -2.76
CA GLY A 644 -5.40 -2.34 -3.32
C GLY A 644 -5.72 -1.91 -4.75
N THR A 645 -6.69 -2.54 -5.43
CA THR A 645 -7.14 -2.09 -6.76
C THR A 645 -8.02 -0.84 -6.67
N VAL A 646 -8.10 -0.08 -7.75
CA VAL A 646 -9.02 1.05 -7.88
C VAL A 646 -10.07 0.73 -8.93
N THR A 647 -11.34 0.73 -8.56
CA THR A 647 -12.46 0.62 -9.50
C THR A 647 -12.76 1.97 -10.12
N ILE A 648 -12.68 2.01 -11.45
CA ILE A 648 -12.98 3.16 -12.30
C ILE A 648 -14.33 2.92 -12.97
N PRO A 649 -15.34 3.78 -12.76
CA PRO A 649 -16.66 3.58 -13.37
C PRO A 649 -16.62 3.80 -14.90
N PRO A 650 -17.55 3.18 -15.65
CA PRO A 650 -17.71 3.44 -17.08
C PRO A 650 -18.02 4.91 -17.38
N ASN A 651 -17.58 5.40 -18.54
CA ASN A 651 -17.68 6.80 -19.00
C ASN A 651 -16.88 7.83 -18.19
N THR A 652 -15.80 7.39 -17.56
CA THR A 652 -14.84 8.27 -16.88
C THR A 652 -14.03 9.05 -17.93
N PRO A 653 -13.89 10.39 -17.80
CA PRO A 653 -13.05 11.17 -18.71
C PRO A 653 -11.60 10.69 -18.76
N ALA A 654 -10.94 10.82 -19.90
CA ALA A 654 -9.52 10.50 -20.01
C ALA A 654 -8.69 11.51 -19.21
N GLY A 655 -7.68 11.02 -18.49
CA GLY A 655 -6.83 11.83 -17.64
C GLY A 655 -5.99 11.01 -16.67
N GLU A 656 -5.14 11.71 -15.93
CA GLU A 656 -4.36 11.16 -14.82
C GLU A 656 -5.00 11.61 -13.51
N TYR A 657 -5.27 10.64 -12.64
CA TYR A 657 -5.98 10.84 -11.39
C TYR A 657 -5.10 10.42 -10.22
N GLY A 658 -4.76 11.36 -9.35
CA GLY A 658 -4.04 11.05 -8.11
C GLY A 658 -4.96 10.35 -7.10
N VAL A 659 -4.53 9.17 -6.64
CA VAL A 659 -5.16 8.43 -5.54
C VAL A 659 -4.19 8.42 -4.37
N GLU A 660 -4.50 9.19 -3.34
CA GLU A 660 -3.72 9.20 -2.10
C GLU A 660 -4.25 8.13 -1.15
N TYR A 661 -3.39 7.21 -0.77
CA TYR A 661 -3.71 6.15 0.19
C TYR A 661 -2.65 6.04 1.27
N LYS A 662 -3.09 5.45 2.39
CA LYS A 662 -2.29 5.26 3.59
C LYS A 662 -2.26 3.78 3.93
N ILE A 663 -1.05 3.27 4.14
CA ILE A 663 -0.79 1.91 4.63
C ILE A 663 -0.39 2.03 6.09
N CYS A 664 -1.05 1.29 6.97
CA CYS A 664 -0.70 1.21 8.39
C CYS A 664 -0.48 -0.24 8.79
N GLU A 665 0.49 -0.51 9.65
CA GLU A 665 0.67 -1.83 10.25
C GLU A 665 -0.50 -2.17 11.18
N VAL A 666 -0.99 -3.41 11.13
CA VAL A 666 -2.10 -3.85 12.00
C VAL A 666 -1.67 -3.92 13.48
N ASN A 667 -0.46 -4.39 13.76
CA ASN A 667 0.07 -4.52 15.12
C ASN A 667 0.46 -3.17 15.73
N ASN A 668 0.83 -2.20 14.90
CA ASN A 668 1.24 -0.86 15.30
C ASN A 668 0.46 0.18 14.49
N PRO A 669 -0.80 0.51 14.86
CA PRO A 669 -1.68 1.35 14.04
C PRO A 669 -1.21 2.80 13.80
N THR A 670 -0.16 3.22 14.51
CA THR A 670 0.51 4.52 14.30
C THR A 670 1.70 4.45 13.36
N ASN A 671 2.24 3.25 13.10
CA ASN A 671 3.27 3.00 12.10
C ASN A 671 2.60 2.94 10.73
N CYS A 672 2.70 4.04 9.99
CA CYS A 672 2.04 4.17 8.71
C CYS A 672 2.88 4.97 7.73
N ASP A 673 2.70 4.69 6.45
CA ASP A 673 3.24 5.47 5.35
C ASP A 673 2.11 5.92 4.40
N THR A 674 2.31 7.01 3.67
CA THR A 674 1.27 7.62 2.81
C THR A 674 1.89 8.06 1.50
N VAL A 675 1.24 7.70 0.39
CA VAL A 675 1.71 8.02 -0.96
C VAL A 675 0.54 8.41 -1.86
N ILE A 676 0.84 9.18 -2.90
CA ILE A 676 -0.08 9.53 -3.98
C ILE A 676 0.36 8.75 -5.21
N SER A 677 -0.47 7.81 -5.67
CA SER A 677 -0.23 7.06 -6.90
C SER A 677 -1.12 7.56 -8.03
N THR A 678 -0.67 7.43 -9.26
CA THR A 678 -1.32 7.95 -10.46
C THR A 678 -2.12 6.85 -11.17
N VAL A 679 -3.44 7.03 -11.26
CA VAL A 679 -4.31 6.17 -12.07
C VAL A 679 -4.50 6.81 -13.44
N VAL A 680 -4.11 6.09 -14.50
CA VAL A 680 -4.19 6.59 -15.88
C VAL A 680 -5.47 6.07 -16.55
N VAL A 681 -6.31 6.99 -17.04
CA VAL A 681 -7.51 6.67 -17.82
C VAL A 681 -7.31 7.14 -19.26
N LEU A 682 -7.39 6.23 -20.22
CA LEU A 682 -7.28 6.55 -21.65
C LEU A 682 -8.62 6.95 -22.25
N ALA A 683 -8.52 7.78 -23.28
CA ALA A 683 -9.64 8.03 -24.18
C ALA A 683 -9.95 6.76 -24.99
N PRO A 684 -11.22 6.40 -25.20
CA PRO A 684 -11.60 5.34 -26.12
C PRO A 684 -11.19 5.69 -27.54
N VAL A 685 -10.75 4.69 -28.32
CA VAL A 685 -10.34 4.90 -29.71
C VAL A 685 -11.57 5.20 -30.57
N ILE A 686 -11.54 6.30 -31.32
CA ILE A 686 -12.49 6.58 -32.40
C ILE A 686 -11.79 6.23 -33.70
N ASP A 687 -12.41 5.39 -34.53
CA ASP A 687 -11.97 5.09 -35.90
C ASP A 687 -13.05 5.59 -36.85
N ALA A 688 -12.86 6.82 -37.35
CA ALA A 688 -13.70 7.39 -38.40
C ALA A 688 -13.14 6.94 -39.76
N VAL A 689 -13.91 6.14 -40.47
CA VAL A 689 -13.49 5.46 -41.69
C VAL A 689 -13.97 6.22 -42.92
N VAL A 690 -13.11 6.33 -43.93
CA VAL A 690 -13.45 6.99 -45.20
C VAL A 690 -14.66 6.32 -45.86
N ASP A 691 -15.66 7.13 -46.23
CA ASP A 691 -16.90 6.65 -46.82
C ASP A 691 -16.94 6.82 -48.33
N THR A 692 -17.51 5.81 -48.99
CA THR A 692 -17.87 5.90 -50.41
C THR A 692 -19.35 5.57 -50.56
N MET A 693 -20.14 6.57 -50.91
CA MET A 693 -21.59 6.42 -51.06
C MET A 693 -21.99 5.97 -52.45
N SER A 694 -23.13 5.29 -52.51
CA SER A 694 -23.77 4.96 -53.79
C SER A 694 -24.09 6.23 -54.58
N PRO A 695 -24.01 6.20 -55.92
CA PRO A 695 -24.29 7.37 -56.73
C PRO A 695 -25.69 7.94 -56.51
N VAL A 696 -25.80 9.27 -56.38
CA VAL A 696 -27.08 9.97 -56.22
C VAL A 696 -27.45 10.67 -57.51
N ASN A 697 -28.73 10.60 -57.91
CA ASN A 697 -29.21 11.30 -59.10
C ASN A 697 -29.28 12.81 -58.84
N GLY A 698 -28.47 13.58 -59.57
CA GLY A 698 -28.37 15.03 -59.44
C GLY A 698 -29.65 15.79 -59.78
N THR A 699 -30.57 15.25 -60.59
CA THR A 699 -31.83 15.95 -60.93
C THR A 699 -32.82 15.94 -59.77
N THR A 700 -32.99 14.79 -59.11
CA THR A 700 -33.92 14.62 -57.98
C THR A 700 -33.29 14.99 -56.64
N GLY A 701 -31.96 14.85 -56.50
CA GLY A 701 -31.28 14.91 -55.20
C GLY A 701 -31.65 13.70 -54.33
N GLY A 702 -31.34 13.78 -53.03
CA GLY A 702 -31.67 12.75 -52.06
C GLY A 702 -30.77 12.76 -50.83
N ASN A 703 -31.02 11.83 -49.90
CA ASN A 703 -30.15 11.61 -48.75
C ASN A 703 -29.29 10.38 -49.01
N THR A 704 -28.03 10.43 -48.57
CA THR A 704 -27.17 9.27 -48.52
C THR A 704 -27.56 8.35 -47.34
N THR A 705 -26.91 7.19 -47.23
CA THR A 705 -26.82 6.48 -45.93
C THR A 705 -26.09 7.34 -44.90
N ALA A 706 -26.11 6.95 -43.63
CA ALA A 706 -25.37 7.68 -42.60
C ALA A 706 -23.86 7.52 -42.84
N VAL A 707 -23.10 8.61 -42.67
CA VAL A 707 -21.62 8.56 -42.75
C VAL A 707 -21.03 7.72 -41.62
N THR A 708 -21.77 7.54 -40.52
CA THR A 708 -21.31 6.82 -39.33
C THR A 708 -21.57 5.32 -39.33
N SER A 709 -21.82 4.71 -40.50
CA SER A 709 -22.33 3.33 -40.58
C SER A 709 -21.26 2.27 -40.31
N ASN A 710 -20.00 2.63 -40.54
CA ASN A 710 -18.76 1.84 -40.53
C ASN A 710 -17.74 2.42 -39.54
N ASP A 711 -18.09 3.49 -38.85
CA ASP A 711 -17.25 4.11 -37.84
C ASP A 711 -17.45 3.39 -36.51
N THR A 712 -16.36 3.30 -35.73
CA THR A 712 -16.40 2.63 -34.44
C THR A 712 -15.88 3.50 -33.30
N LEU A 713 -16.45 3.29 -32.12
CA LEU A 713 -15.95 3.75 -30.84
C LEU A 713 -15.52 2.51 -30.05
N ASN A 714 -14.22 2.36 -29.83
CA ASN A 714 -13.60 1.19 -29.20
C ASN A 714 -13.93 -0.15 -29.90
N GLY A 715 -14.09 -0.12 -31.23
CA GLY A 715 -14.45 -1.28 -32.05
C GLY A 715 -15.95 -1.55 -32.19
N ASP A 716 -16.80 -0.92 -31.37
CA ASP A 716 -18.26 -1.02 -31.47
C ASP A 716 -18.83 0.08 -32.38
N PRO A 717 -19.96 -0.16 -33.10
CA PRO A 717 -20.58 0.84 -33.96
C PRO A 717 -20.94 2.13 -33.19
N VAL A 718 -20.59 3.28 -33.75
CA VAL A 718 -20.88 4.57 -33.10
C VAL A 718 -22.38 4.85 -33.03
N VAL A 719 -22.81 5.46 -31.93
CA VAL A 719 -24.19 5.95 -31.74
C VAL A 719 -24.17 7.47 -31.59
N ILE A 720 -24.82 8.19 -32.51
CA ILE A 720 -24.92 9.66 -32.45
C ILE A 720 -25.89 10.05 -31.33
N GLY A 721 -25.49 10.94 -30.42
CA GLY A 721 -26.40 11.47 -29.40
C GLY A 721 -25.74 12.42 -28.39
N THR A 722 -26.37 12.52 -27.20
CA THR A 722 -25.93 13.41 -26.11
C THR A 722 -25.71 12.67 -24.79
N ALA A 723 -25.89 11.35 -24.78
CA ALA A 723 -25.65 10.53 -23.60
C ALA A 723 -24.14 10.18 -23.48
N PRO A 724 -23.65 9.93 -22.25
CA PRO A 724 -22.35 9.29 -22.05
C PRO A 724 -22.20 8.00 -22.87
N GLY A 725 -21.03 7.84 -23.51
CA GLY A 725 -20.73 6.72 -24.39
C GLY A 725 -21.24 6.87 -25.83
N ASN A 726 -21.97 7.95 -26.15
CA ASN A 726 -22.30 8.31 -27.52
C ASN A 726 -21.24 9.24 -28.13
N VAL A 727 -21.36 9.45 -29.43
CA VAL A 727 -20.56 10.43 -30.17
C VAL A 727 -21.41 11.61 -30.64
N SER A 728 -20.74 12.75 -30.84
CA SER A 728 -21.26 13.92 -31.54
C SER A 728 -20.69 13.95 -32.96
N LEU A 729 -21.51 14.39 -33.91
CA LEU A 729 -21.15 14.45 -35.33
C LEU A 729 -21.21 15.90 -35.81
N THR A 730 -20.14 16.37 -36.45
CA THR A 730 -20.07 17.72 -37.02
C THR A 730 -19.50 17.69 -38.43
N GLY A 731 -20.00 18.56 -39.31
CA GLY A 731 -19.44 18.74 -40.65
C GLY A 731 -18.29 19.74 -40.60
N VAL A 732 -17.08 19.30 -40.97
CA VAL A 732 -15.88 20.14 -41.04
C VAL A 732 -15.91 20.93 -42.35
N THR A 733 -16.04 20.22 -43.47
CA THR A 733 -16.09 20.80 -44.81
C THR A 733 -17.28 20.22 -45.56
N VAL A 734 -18.39 20.96 -45.66
CA VAL A 734 -19.61 20.55 -46.37
C VAL A 734 -19.78 21.40 -47.64
N PRO A 735 -19.88 20.80 -48.85
CA PRO A 735 -20.08 21.53 -50.09
C PRO A 735 -21.31 22.45 -50.04
N SER A 736 -21.21 23.62 -50.68
CA SER A 736 -22.30 24.60 -50.69
C SER A 736 -23.61 24.00 -51.19
N GLY A 737 -24.64 24.05 -50.35
CA GLY A 737 -25.98 23.52 -50.64
C GLY A 737 -26.23 22.10 -50.14
N PHE A 738 -25.19 21.37 -49.73
CA PHE A 738 -25.32 20.07 -49.06
C PHE A 738 -25.56 20.30 -47.55
N THR A 739 -26.25 19.37 -46.90
CA THR A 739 -26.49 19.42 -45.44
C THR A 739 -26.12 18.09 -44.81
N LEU A 740 -25.24 18.08 -43.81
CA LEU A 740 -25.04 16.93 -42.93
C LEU A 740 -26.15 16.95 -41.87
N ASN A 741 -27.03 15.95 -41.89
CA ASN A 741 -28.16 15.84 -40.98
C ASN A 741 -27.74 15.23 -39.64
N THR A 742 -28.58 15.43 -38.62
CA THR A 742 -28.32 14.92 -37.26
C THR A 742 -28.37 13.39 -37.15
N ASP A 743 -28.96 12.70 -38.13
CA ASP A 743 -28.98 11.24 -38.23
C ASP A 743 -27.76 10.66 -38.98
N GLY A 744 -26.79 11.51 -39.31
CA GLY A 744 -25.57 11.14 -40.03
C GLY A 744 -25.72 11.10 -41.55
N THR A 745 -26.93 11.27 -42.11
CA THR A 745 -27.10 11.30 -43.57
C THR A 745 -26.68 12.64 -44.17
N VAL A 746 -26.20 12.64 -45.41
CA VAL A 746 -25.94 13.87 -46.17
C VAL A 746 -27.08 14.11 -47.16
N ALA A 747 -27.76 15.24 -47.03
CA ALA A 747 -28.77 15.69 -47.99
C ALA A 747 -28.13 16.42 -49.16
N ILE A 748 -28.37 15.91 -50.37
CA ILE A 748 -27.93 16.46 -51.65
C ILE A 748 -29.12 17.13 -52.34
N PRO A 749 -29.05 18.43 -52.66
CA PRO A 749 -30.19 19.14 -53.22
C PRO A 749 -30.50 18.71 -54.67
N PRO A 750 -31.76 18.86 -55.13
CA PRO A 750 -32.12 18.68 -56.54
C PRO A 750 -31.37 19.67 -57.46
N ASN A 751 -31.11 19.25 -58.70
CA ASN A 751 -30.31 19.96 -59.71
C ASN A 751 -28.81 20.15 -59.35
N THR A 752 -28.26 19.26 -58.52
CA THR A 752 -26.81 19.24 -58.26
C THR A 752 -26.07 18.77 -59.51
N PRO A 753 -25.06 19.51 -60.01
CA PRO A 753 -24.30 19.11 -61.20
C PRO A 753 -23.61 17.75 -61.02
N ALA A 754 -23.52 16.96 -62.09
CA ALA A 754 -22.83 15.68 -62.04
C ALA A 754 -21.33 15.88 -61.73
N GLY A 755 -20.79 15.06 -60.83
CA GLY A 755 -19.42 15.16 -60.34
C GLY A 755 -19.24 14.44 -59.01
N ASN A 756 -17.97 14.27 -58.60
CA ASN A 756 -17.64 13.71 -57.29
C ASN A 756 -17.55 14.83 -56.25
N TYR A 757 -18.30 14.68 -55.16
CA TYR A 757 -18.32 15.63 -54.05
C TYR A 757 -17.78 14.95 -52.80
N ASN A 758 -17.00 15.69 -52.03
CA ASN A 758 -16.46 15.22 -50.75
C ASN A 758 -17.08 16.02 -49.61
N VAL A 759 -17.47 15.34 -48.54
CA VAL A 759 -17.86 15.91 -47.25
C VAL A 759 -16.86 15.44 -46.22
N GLU A 760 -16.19 16.37 -45.55
CA GLU A 760 -15.34 16.06 -44.40
C GLU A 760 -16.18 16.22 -43.13
N TYR A 761 -16.22 15.19 -42.30
CA TYR A 761 -16.92 15.20 -41.02
C TYR A 761 -15.98 14.82 -39.88
N GLN A 762 -16.37 15.22 -38.67
CA GLN A 762 -15.67 14.93 -37.43
C GLN A 762 -16.63 14.26 -36.46
N ILE A 763 -16.15 13.18 -35.85
CA ILE A 763 -16.79 12.49 -34.74
C ILE A 763 -16.01 12.82 -33.48
N CYS A 764 -16.70 13.27 -32.43
CA CYS A 764 -16.09 13.52 -31.12
C CYS A 764 -16.88 12.78 -30.04
N GLU A 765 -16.18 12.20 -29.08
CA GLU A 765 -16.81 11.61 -27.89
C GLU A 765 -17.57 12.67 -27.08
N VAL A 766 -18.79 12.35 -26.62
CA VAL A 766 -19.63 13.31 -25.88
C VAL A 766 -19.02 13.68 -24.53
N ASN A 767 -18.42 12.73 -23.81
CA ASN A 767 -17.82 12.96 -22.49
C ASN A 767 -16.39 13.52 -22.58
N ASN A 768 -15.77 13.46 -23.75
CA ASN A 768 -14.45 14.01 -23.99
C ASN A 768 -14.42 14.70 -25.36
N SER A 769 -14.84 15.97 -25.38
CA SER A 769 -14.92 16.77 -26.63
C SER A 769 -13.59 17.00 -27.35
N THR A 770 -12.46 16.58 -26.76
CA THR A 770 -11.14 16.63 -27.39
C THR A 770 -10.73 15.31 -28.02
N ASN A 771 -11.39 14.20 -27.65
CA ASN A 771 -11.22 12.91 -28.30
C ASN A 771 -12.09 12.88 -29.58
N CYS A 772 -11.47 13.17 -30.72
CA CYS A 772 -12.15 13.27 -31.99
C CYS A 772 -11.35 12.62 -33.11
N ASP A 773 -12.04 12.11 -34.12
CA ASP A 773 -11.45 11.66 -35.38
C ASP A 773 -12.22 12.25 -36.58
N THR A 774 -11.54 12.35 -37.72
CA THR A 774 -12.08 12.97 -38.95
C THR A 774 -11.96 12.04 -40.13
N ALA A 775 -13.04 11.94 -40.91
CA ALA A 775 -13.05 11.16 -42.14
C ALA A 775 -13.68 11.93 -43.29
N ASN A 776 -13.36 11.46 -44.50
CA ASN A 776 -13.92 11.99 -45.73
C ASN A 776 -14.97 11.02 -46.25
N MET A 777 -16.16 11.55 -46.51
CA MET A 777 -17.19 10.90 -47.31
C MET A 777 -17.10 11.39 -48.75
N SER A 778 -17.15 10.47 -49.71
CA SER A 778 -17.25 10.77 -51.14
C SER A 778 -18.57 10.27 -51.71
N VAL A 779 -19.22 11.10 -52.52
CA VAL A 779 -20.44 10.72 -53.25
C VAL A 779 -20.34 11.20 -54.69
N ASN A 780 -20.53 10.25 -55.61
CA ASN A 780 -20.62 10.56 -57.03
C ASN A 780 -22.04 10.96 -57.38
N VAL A 781 -22.27 12.25 -57.67
CA VAL A 781 -23.56 12.70 -58.21
C VAL A 781 -23.57 12.43 -59.70
N VAL A 782 -24.51 11.60 -60.13
CA VAL A 782 -24.65 11.18 -61.52
C VAL A 782 -25.90 11.76 -62.16
N CYS A 783 -25.87 11.88 -63.47
CA CYS A 783 -27.04 12.11 -64.29
C CYS A 783 -28.01 10.91 -64.23
N GLU A 784 -29.30 11.17 -64.41
CA GLU A 784 -30.28 10.13 -64.72
C GLU A 784 -29.88 9.38 -66.00
N GLN A 785 -29.74 8.05 -65.89
CA GLN A 785 -29.35 7.19 -67.00
C GLN A 785 -30.45 7.17 -68.07
N ILE A 786 -30.13 7.64 -69.27
CA ILE A 786 -31.03 7.54 -70.44
C ILE A 786 -30.89 6.13 -71.04
N ASP A 787 -32.00 5.42 -71.21
CA ASP A 787 -32.03 4.10 -71.87
C ASP A 787 -31.40 4.14 -73.27
N THR A 788 -30.80 3.02 -73.66
CA THR A 788 -30.26 2.87 -75.02
C THR A 788 -31.41 2.96 -76.03
N PRO A 789 -31.31 3.79 -77.09
CA PRO A 789 -32.45 4.02 -77.96
C PRO A 789 -32.85 2.75 -78.73
N THR A 790 -34.15 2.47 -78.75
CA THR A 790 -34.75 1.49 -79.65
C THR A 790 -35.15 2.18 -80.95
N VAL A 791 -34.93 1.51 -82.08
CA VAL A 791 -35.15 2.09 -83.40
C VAL A 791 -35.90 1.15 -84.33
N SER A 792 -36.72 1.72 -85.22
CA SER A 792 -37.36 1.05 -86.35
C SER A 792 -36.62 1.38 -87.63
N ILE A 793 -36.43 0.38 -88.50
CA ILE A 793 -35.66 0.50 -89.73
C ILE A 793 -36.52 0.12 -90.94
N ASP A 794 -36.65 1.04 -91.90
CA ASP A 794 -37.19 0.74 -93.22
C ASP A 794 -36.02 0.52 -94.20
N GLN A 795 -35.93 -0.70 -94.76
CA GLN A 795 -34.86 -1.10 -95.67
C GLN A 795 -35.14 -0.66 -97.14
N PRO A 796 -34.09 -0.51 -97.97
CA PRO A 796 -34.23 -0.31 -99.42
C PRO A 796 -35.06 -1.42 -100.11
N THR A 797 -35.76 -1.08 -101.20
CA THR A 797 -36.57 -2.02 -102.04
C THR A 797 -35.99 -2.14 -103.45
N CYS A 798 -36.48 -3.05 -104.31
CA CYS A 798 -35.99 -3.17 -105.70
C CYS A 798 -36.00 -1.82 -106.46
N ASP A 799 -36.87 -0.87 -106.08
CA ASP A 799 -37.03 0.45 -106.72
C ASP A 799 -36.48 1.64 -105.91
N THR A 800 -36.11 1.43 -104.63
CA THR A 800 -35.69 2.52 -103.71
C THR A 800 -34.32 2.22 -103.12
N SER A 801 -33.35 3.11 -103.29
CA SER A 801 -31.93 2.88 -102.95
C SER A 801 -31.50 3.30 -101.53
N THR A 802 -32.40 3.90 -100.75
CA THR A 802 -32.11 4.46 -99.41
C THR A 802 -33.06 3.91 -98.34
N GLY A 803 -32.58 3.79 -97.10
CA GLY A 803 -33.40 3.41 -95.94
C GLY A 803 -33.71 4.57 -94.99
N THR A 804 -34.49 4.29 -93.94
CA THR A 804 -34.88 5.26 -92.89
C THR A 804 -34.72 4.62 -91.50
N ILE A 805 -34.19 5.38 -90.53
CA ILE A 805 -34.11 5.02 -89.11
C ILE A 805 -35.03 5.94 -88.30
N THR A 806 -35.91 5.39 -87.47
CA THR A 806 -36.76 6.17 -86.55
C THR A 806 -36.56 5.68 -85.11
N VAL A 807 -36.22 6.58 -84.17
CA VAL A 807 -36.13 6.26 -82.74
C VAL A 807 -37.53 6.13 -82.15
N THR A 808 -37.86 4.94 -81.66
CA THR A 808 -39.18 4.60 -81.11
C THR A 808 -39.23 4.74 -79.58
N ALA A 809 -38.10 4.63 -78.88
CA ALA A 809 -37.95 5.02 -77.48
C ALA A 809 -36.46 5.29 -77.13
N PRO A 810 -36.15 6.11 -76.11
CA PRO A 810 -37.08 7.00 -75.40
C PRO A 810 -37.48 8.20 -76.27
N THR A 811 -38.76 8.61 -76.21
CA THR A 811 -39.29 9.81 -76.91
C THR A 811 -40.03 10.73 -75.94
N GLY A 812 -39.84 12.05 -76.01
CA GLY A 812 -40.53 12.97 -75.12
C GLY A 812 -40.03 14.42 -75.20
N THR A 813 -40.72 15.32 -74.49
CA THR A 813 -40.32 16.73 -74.37
C THR A 813 -38.98 16.87 -73.67
N GLY A 814 -38.04 17.60 -74.26
CA GLY A 814 -36.70 17.81 -73.70
C GLY A 814 -35.65 16.77 -74.11
N LEU A 815 -36.00 15.77 -74.94
CA LEU A 815 -35.05 14.85 -75.55
C LEU A 815 -34.66 15.32 -76.96
N THR A 816 -33.38 15.12 -77.30
CA THR A 816 -32.82 15.38 -78.65
C THR A 816 -32.03 14.16 -79.13
N TYR A 817 -31.94 13.94 -80.44
CA TYR A 817 -31.44 12.70 -81.05
C TYR A 817 -30.29 12.98 -82.01
N SER A 818 -29.35 12.06 -82.12
CA SER A 818 -28.22 12.16 -83.04
C SER A 818 -27.88 10.80 -83.66
N ILE A 819 -27.46 10.82 -84.93
CA ILE A 819 -26.77 9.69 -85.58
C ILE A 819 -25.29 10.01 -85.77
N ASN A 820 -24.42 9.02 -85.53
CA ASN A 820 -22.98 9.07 -85.78
C ASN A 820 -22.27 10.30 -85.17
N GLY A 821 -22.77 10.83 -84.04
CA GLY A 821 -22.20 12.01 -83.37
C GLY A 821 -22.45 13.34 -84.08
N SER A 822 -23.42 13.40 -85.00
CA SER A 822 -23.88 14.66 -85.60
C SER A 822 -24.60 15.57 -84.60
N ALA A 823 -24.88 16.82 -84.98
CA ALA A 823 -25.59 17.76 -84.11
C ALA A 823 -26.94 17.19 -83.67
N TYR A 824 -27.21 17.23 -82.37
CA TYR A 824 -28.47 16.74 -81.81
C TYR A 824 -29.66 17.56 -82.34
N GLN A 825 -30.70 16.86 -82.79
CA GLN A 825 -31.92 17.45 -83.34
C GLN A 825 -33.16 17.03 -82.53
N ILE A 826 -34.23 17.83 -82.61
CA ILE A 826 -35.50 17.52 -81.92
C ILE A 826 -36.24 16.36 -82.61
N GLY A 827 -36.10 16.21 -83.94
CA GLY A 827 -36.74 15.15 -84.71
C GLY A 827 -36.11 13.78 -84.48
N ASN A 828 -36.94 12.75 -84.30
CA ASN A 828 -36.52 11.37 -84.01
C ASN A 828 -36.40 10.46 -85.26
N THR A 829 -36.54 11.03 -86.47
CA THR A 829 -36.44 10.28 -87.74
C THR A 829 -35.26 10.78 -88.58
N PHE A 830 -34.51 9.83 -89.14
CA PHE A 830 -33.38 10.02 -90.04
C PHE A 830 -33.67 9.29 -91.35
N ALA A 831 -34.04 10.04 -92.40
CA ALA A 831 -34.45 9.51 -93.70
C ALA A 831 -33.35 9.64 -94.77
N SER A 832 -33.55 8.99 -95.93
CA SER A 832 -32.63 9.03 -97.08
C SER A 832 -31.21 8.53 -96.76
N LEU A 833 -31.12 7.53 -95.90
CA LEU A 833 -29.84 6.97 -95.46
C LEU A 833 -29.30 6.00 -96.50
N ALA A 834 -28.04 6.19 -96.89
CA ALA A 834 -27.32 5.24 -97.73
C ALA A 834 -27.02 3.94 -96.96
N SER A 835 -26.72 2.86 -97.68
CA SER A 835 -26.31 1.59 -97.07
C SER A 835 -25.08 1.79 -96.17
N GLY A 836 -25.13 1.31 -94.93
CA GLY A 836 -24.07 1.52 -93.94
C GLY A 836 -24.52 1.25 -92.51
N ASN A 837 -23.58 1.37 -91.56
CA ASN A 837 -23.83 1.25 -90.14
C ASN A 837 -24.02 2.63 -89.49
N TYR A 838 -25.02 2.76 -88.62
CA TYR A 838 -25.38 4.01 -87.95
C TYR A 838 -25.50 3.80 -86.43
N ASN A 839 -24.85 4.68 -85.67
CA ASN A 839 -24.91 4.73 -84.21
C ASN A 839 -25.88 5.82 -83.76
N VAL A 840 -26.94 5.46 -83.05
CA VAL A 840 -28.01 6.37 -82.63
C VAL A 840 -27.89 6.67 -81.14
N THR A 841 -27.97 7.94 -80.74
CA THR A 841 -27.92 8.39 -79.32
C THR A 841 -29.02 9.41 -79.01
N VAL A 842 -29.39 9.51 -77.73
CA VAL A 842 -30.38 10.46 -77.20
C VAL A 842 -29.74 11.32 -76.11
N LYS A 843 -30.09 12.61 -76.04
CA LYS A 843 -29.63 13.55 -75.02
C LYS A 843 -30.80 14.28 -74.37
N ASN A 844 -30.79 14.40 -73.04
CA ASN A 844 -31.82 15.13 -72.27
C ASN A 844 -31.45 16.62 -72.04
N ALA A 845 -32.30 17.34 -71.29
CA ALA A 845 -32.10 18.75 -70.96
C ALA A 845 -30.97 19.03 -69.96
N ALA A 846 -30.47 18.01 -69.26
CA ALA A 846 -29.33 18.07 -68.34
C ALA A 846 -28.01 17.67 -69.02
N ASP A 847 -27.98 17.64 -70.36
CA ASP A 847 -26.84 17.26 -71.22
C ASP A 847 -26.30 15.82 -71.04
N CYS A 848 -27.06 14.95 -70.38
CA CYS A 848 -26.74 13.53 -70.25
C CYS A 848 -27.03 12.80 -71.57
N ILE A 849 -26.13 11.92 -72.04
CA ILE A 849 -26.22 11.21 -73.33
C ILE A 849 -26.37 9.69 -73.12
N SER A 850 -27.26 9.04 -73.86
CA SER A 850 -27.49 7.59 -73.82
C SER A 850 -26.29 6.79 -74.39
N LYS A 851 -26.22 5.49 -74.08
CA LYS A 851 -25.41 4.56 -74.89
C LYS A 851 -25.92 4.54 -76.34
N ALA A 852 -25.05 4.23 -77.30
CA ALA A 852 -25.39 4.20 -78.72
C ALA A 852 -26.07 2.88 -79.13
N SER A 853 -27.09 2.98 -79.99
CA SER A 853 -27.73 1.83 -80.67
C SER A 853 -27.17 1.73 -82.08
N SER A 854 -26.57 0.59 -82.43
CA SER A 854 -25.94 0.36 -83.75
C SER A 854 -26.89 -0.38 -84.68
N VAL A 855 -27.17 0.19 -85.86
CA VAL A 855 -28.08 -0.41 -86.85
C VAL A 855 -27.56 -0.31 -88.29
N ILE A 856 -27.96 -1.28 -89.13
CA ILE A 856 -27.47 -1.43 -90.50
C ILE A 856 -28.61 -1.14 -91.51
N ILE A 857 -28.34 -0.23 -92.45
CA ILE A 857 -29.11 -0.09 -93.69
C ILE A 857 -28.44 -0.96 -94.76
N ALA A 858 -29.16 -1.94 -95.30
CA ALA A 858 -28.67 -2.88 -96.31
C ALA A 858 -28.48 -2.20 -97.68
N LYS A 859 -27.81 -2.89 -98.61
CA LYS A 859 -27.71 -2.45 -100.01
C LYS A 859 -29.01 -2.79 -100.75
N GLN A 860 -29.40 -1.98 -101.74
CA GLN A 860 -30.52 -2.25 -102.62
C GLN A 860 -30.40 -3.62 -103.33
N PRO A 861 -31.47 -4.46 -103.36
CA PRO A 861 -31.50 -5.73 -104.10
C PRO A 861 -31.32 -5.55 -105.63
N THR A 862 -30.78 -6.56 -106.34
CA THR A 862 -30.51 -6.52 -107.79
C THR A 862 -31.61 -7.18 -108.62
N THR A 863 -32.08 -6.53 -109.70
CA THR A 863 -33.10 -7.08 -110.63
C THR A 863 -32.49 -7.97 -111.73
N PRO A 864 -33.05 -9.16 -112.03
CA PRO A 864 -32.59 -10.06 -113.12
C PRO A 864 -32.75 -9.51 -114.55
N VAL A 865 -31.98 -10.05 -115.49
CA VAL A 865 -32.06 -9.75 -116.93
C VAL A 865 -33.14 -10.60 -117.67
N GLN A 866 -33.64 -10.13 -118.82
CA GLN A 866 -34.69 -10.78 -119.63
C GLN A 866 -34.21 -12.12 -120.28
N PRO A 867 -34.99 -13.23 -120.29
CA PRO A 867 -34.58 -14.51 -120.90
C PRO A 867 -34.62 -14.55 -122.45
N GLU A 868 -33.74 -15.34 -123.07
CA GLU A 868 -33.60 -15.58 -124.52
C GLU A 868 -33.79 -17.07 -124.89
N ILE A 869 -34.39 -17.42 -126.05
CA ILE A 869 -34.79 -18.82 -126.39
C ILE A 869 -34.47 -19.30 -127.83
N SER A 870 -34.23 -20.61 -128.04
CA SER A 870 -33.92 -21.26 -129.35
C SER A 870 -34.48 -22.70 -129.50
N ILE A 871 -35.04 -23.09 -130.67
CA ILE A 871 -35.67 -24.42 -130.91
C ILE A 871 -34.66 -25.59 -131.04
N ASN A 872 -34.98 -26.78 -130.51
CA ASN A 872 -34.15 -27.98 -130.58
C ASN A 872 -34.75 -29.11 -131.44
N THR A 873 -35.95 -29.62 -131.10
CA THR A 873 -36.57 -30.80 -131.75
C THR A 873 -38.09 -30.68 -131.93
N GLN A 874 -38.65 -31.41 -132.91
CA GLN A 874 -40.10 -31.55 -133.17
C GLN A 874 -40.59 -33.00 -132.92
N THR A 875 -41.91 -33.23 -132.92
CA THR A 875 -42.58 -34.52 -132.62
C THR A 875 -42.37 -35.63 -133.69
N THR A 876 -42.49 -36.91 -133.30
CA THR A 876 -42.34 -38.10 -134.18
C THR A 876 -43.44 -39.15 -133.93
N CYS A 877 -43.56 -40.22 -134.74
CA CYS A 877 -44.62 -41.24 -134.61
C CYS A 877 -44.69 -42.01 -133.28
N THR A 878 -43.73 -41.83 -132.37
CA THR A 878 -43.77 -42.33 -130.98
C THR A 878 -43.48 -41.25 -129.94
N THR A 879 -43.32 -39.98 -130.33
CA THR A 879 -42.98 -38.88 -129.39
C THR A 879 -43.93 -37.69 -129.58
N THR A 880 -44.76 -37.45 -128.58
CA THR A 880 -45.84 -36.44 -128.56
C THR A 880 -45.35 -35.02 -128.23
N THR A 881 -44.07 -34.85 -127.89
CA THR A 881 -43.46 -33.59 -127.46
C THR A 881 -42.25 -33.19 -128.31
N GLY A 882 -41.95 -31.89 -128.36
CA GLY A 882 -40.72 -31.31 -128.92
C GLY A 882 -39.97 -30.49 -127.85
N SER A 883 -38.87 -29.81 -128.20
CA SER A 883 -38.05 -29.06 -127.22
C SER A 883 -37.38 -27.79 -127.76
N PHE A 884 -37.02 -26.85 -126.86
CA PHE A 884 -36.27 -25.61 -127.09
C PHE A 884 -35.39 -25.24 -125.87
N THR A 885 -34.37 -24.39 -126.02
CA THR A 885 -33.37 -24.03 -124.98
C THR A 885 -33.43 -22.55 -124.60
N ILE A 886 -33.14 -22.21 -123.34
CA ILE A 886 -32.93 -20.86 -122.80
C ILE A 886 -31.44 -20.51 -122.91
N THR A 887 -31.08 -19.57 -123.79
CA THR A 887 -29.67 -19.36 -124.16
C THR A 887 -28.86 -18.54 -123.16
N ASN A 888 -29.51 -17.75 -122.31
CA ASN A 888 -28.89 -16.98 -121.23
C ASN A 888 -29.29 -17.52 -119.84
N TYR A 889 -29.38 -18.84 -119.72
CA TYR A 889 -29.76 -19.52 -118.49
C TYR A 889 -28.73 -19.30 -117.37
N GLU A 890 -29.20 -18.76 -116.25
CA GLU A 890 -28.48 -18.64 -114.99
C GLU A 890 -29.14 -19.49 -113.91
N ALA A 891 -28.39 -20.42 -113.33
CA ALA A 891 -28.91 -21.42 -112.38
C ALA A 891 -29.47 -20.81 -111.08
N SER A 892 -29.07 -19.57 -110.74
CA SER A 892 -29.58 -18.85 -109.56
C SER A 892 -30.96 -18.22 -109.77
N TYR A 893 -31.48 -18.18 -111.00
CA TYR A 893 -32.78 -17.60 -111.30
C TYR A 893 -33.85 -18.69 -111.40
N ALA A 894 -35.06 -18.38 -110.94
CA ALA A 894 -36.23 -19.21 -111.19
C ALA A 894 -36.89 -18.80 -112.51
N TYR A 895 -37.12 -19.74 -113.43
CA TYR A 895 -37.75 -19.47 -114.73
C TYR A 895 -39.19 -19.97 -114.75
N VAL A 896 -40.08 -19.20 -115.37
CA VAL A 896 -41.50 -19.54 -115.52
C VAL A 896 -41.87 -19.50 -117.00
N VAL A 897 -42.34 -20.62 -117.54
CA VAL A 897 -42.81 -20.73 -118.94
C VAL A 897 -44.33 -20.53 -119.00
N SER A 898 -44.82 -19.86 -120.04
CA SER A 898 -46.25 -19.63 -120.29
C SER A 898 -46.62 -19.97 -121.73
N PRO A 899 -47.62 -20.87 -121.97
CA PRO A 899 -48.32 -21.69 -120.97
C PRO A 899 -47.39 -22.78 -120.37
N SER A 900 -47.56 -23.12 -119.09
CA SER A 900 -46.71 -24.12 -118.40
C SER A 900 -47.27 -25.55 -118.44
N THR A 901 -48.47 -25.75 -118.99
CA THR A 901 -49.16 -27.04 -118.97
C THR A 901 -48.37 -28.10 -119.73
N GLU A 902 -48.06 -29.21 -119.05
CA GLU A 902 -47.26 -30.34 -119.59
C GLU A 902 -45.87 -29.94 -120.12
N VAL A 903 -45.36 -28.78 -119.68
CA VAL A 903 -44.00 -28.32 -119.97
C VAL A 903 -43.06 -28.76 -118.85
N THR A 904 -41.89 -29.28 -119.22
CA THR A 904 -40.81 -29.60 -118.28
C THR A 904 -39.58 -28.76 -118.61
N ILE A 905 -39.03 -28.09 -117.60
CA ILE A 905 -37.78 -27.34 -117.70
C ILE A 905 -36.71 -28.16 -116.96
N SER A 906 -35.64 -28.55 -117.66
CA SER A 906 -34.50 -29.28 -117.09
C SER A 906 -33.22 -28.58 -117.51
N GLY A 907 -32.59 -27.90 -116.56
CA GLY A 907 -31.48 -26.98 -116.85
C GLY A 907 -31.94 -25.84 -117.76
N ASP A 908 -31.19 -25.64 -118.85
CA ASP A 908 -31.51 -24.67 -119.89
C ASP A 908 -32.58 -25.17 -120.89
N THR A 909 -32.98 -26.43 -120.84
CA THR A 909 -33.83 -27.05 -121.87
C THR A 909 -35.28 -27.15 -121.42
N VAL A 910 -36.20 -26.70 -122.28
CA VAL A 910 -37.66 -26.75 -122.12
C VAL A 910 -38.25 -27.76 -123.09
N THR A 911 -38.88 -28.80 -122.57
CA THR A 911 -39.62 -29.82 -123.35
C THR A 911 -41.11 -29.59 -123.21
N ALA A 912 -41.83 -29.52 -124.33
CA ALA A 912 -43.22 -29.11 -124.37
C ALA A 912 -44.02 -29.84 -125.46
N PRO A 913 -45.34 -30.03 -125.28
CA PRO A 913 -46.22 -30.53 -126.34
C PRO A 913 -46.37 -29.50 -127.48
N ALA A 914 -47.13 -29.86 -128.51
CA ALA A 914 -47.43 -28.94 -129.61
C ALA A 914 -48.15 -27.67 -129.09
N GLY A 915 -47.59 -26.48 -129.35
CA GLY A 915 -48.03 -25.23 -128.73
C GLY A 915 -47.08 -24.06 -128.98
N THR A 916 -47.38 -22.86 -128.48
CA THR A 916 -46.52 -21.65 -128.54
C THR A 916 -46.23 -21.10 -127.14
N TYR A 917 -44.96 -20.79 -126.80
CA TYR A 917 -44.47 -20.56 -125.42
C TYR A 917 -43.61 -19.28 -125.25
N THR A 918 -43.59 -18.67 -124.05
CA THR A 918 -42.73 -17.53 -123.58
C THR A 918 -42.19 -17.76 -122.16
N ILE A 919 -41.14 -17.04 -121.69
CA ILE A 919 -40.46 -17.26 -120.39
C ILE A 919 -40.10 -15.97 -119.61
N THR A 920 -40.27 -15.93 -118.28
CA THR A 920 -39.72 -14.89 -117.37
C THR A 920 -38.72 -15.48 -116.36
N SER A 921 -37.83 -14.66 -115.75
CA SER A 921 -36.90 -15.08 -114.68
C SER A 921 -37.03 -14.26 -113.39
N THR A 922 -36.72 -14.87 -112.23
CA THR A 922 -36.85 -14.25 -110.90
C THR A 922 -35.61 -14.52 -110.04
N LEU A 923 -35.10 -13.49 -109.33
CA LEU A 923 -34.08 -13.61 -108.28
C LEU A 923 -34.61 -12.94 -107.01
N GLU A 924 -34.69 -13.70 -105.91
CA GLU A 924 -35.35 -13.27 -104.68
C GLU A 924 -36.77 -12.72 -104.96
N SER A 925 -37.04 -11.46 -104.62
CA SER A 925 -38.34 -10.80 -104.83
C SER A 925 -38.45 -9.97 -106.11
N CYS A 926 -37.38 -9.85 -106.92
CA CYS A 926 -37.39 -9.03 -108.14
C CYS A 926 -37.51 -9.94 -109.40
N THR A 927 -38.42 -9.60 -110.33
CA THR A 927 -38.75 -10.39 -111.55
C THR A 927 -38.35 -9.62 -112.83
N SER A 928 -37.88 -10.33 -113.86
CA SER A 928 -37.52 -9.78 -115.18
C SER A 928 -38.73 -9.55 -116.11
N ASP A 929 -38.51 -8.85 -117.23
CA ASP A 929 -39.42 -8.86 -118.39
C ASP A 929 -39.47 -10.26 -119.06
N ALA A 930 -40.51 -10.53 -119.87
CA ALA A 930 -40.76 -11.83 -120.55
C ALA A 930 -40.04 -11.97 -121.91
N SER A 931 -39.63 -13.20 -122.28
CA SER A 931 -38.92 -13.53 -123.54
C SER A 931 -39.79 -13.38 -124.81
N ALA A 932 -39.16 -13.48 -125.98
CA ALA A 932 -39.86 -13.73 -127.25
C ALA A 932 -40.53 -15.13 -127.29
N SER A 933 -41.40 -15.42 -128.26
CA SER A 933 -42.18 -16.69 -128.34
C SER A 933 -41.61 -17.77 -129.28
N VAL A 934 -41.90 -19.06 -129.01
CA VAL A 934 -41.44 -20.26 -129.77
C VAL A 934 -42.55 -21.32 -129.97
N THR A 935 -42.55 -22.12 -131.06
CA THR A 935 -43.65 -23.06 -131.44
C THR A 935 -43.23 -24.53 -131.74
N ILE A 936 -44.00 -25.53 -131.27
CA ILE A 936 -43.83 -27.01 -131.47
C ILE A 936 -45.03 -27.64 -132.25
N THR A 937 -44.83 -28.64 -133.13
CA THR A 937 -45.85 -29.26 -134.05
C THR A 937 -46.42 -30.64 -133.61
N GLU A 938 -47.58 -31.12 -134.12
CA GLU A 938 -48.31 -32.37 -133.69
C GLU A 938 -47.84 -33.74 -134.28
N GLN A 939 -48.11 -34.88 -133.58
CA GLN A 939 -47.68 -36.28 -133.89
C GLN A 939 -48.67 -37.14 -134.77
N PRO A 940 -48.21 -38.05 -135.66
CA PRO A 940 -49.04 -39.04 -136.40
C PRO A 940 -49.40 -40.35 -135.61
N GLY A 941 -50.59 -40.97 -135.80
CA GLY A 941 -51.18 -42.01 -134.88
C GLY A 941 -51.07 -43.54 -135.18
N THR A 942 -51.21 -44.38 -134.13
CA THR A 942 -50.84 -45.84 -134.06
C THR A 942 -51.89 -46.73 -133.30
N PRO A 943 -52.09 -48.06 -133.58
CA PRO A 943 -53.16 -48.93 -133.01
C PRO A 943 -52.82 -49.64 -131.66
N SER A 944 -53.84 -50.09 -130.89
CA SER A 944 -53.77 -50.47 -129.45
C SER A 944 -53.17 -51.84 -129.06
N GLU A 945 -52.49 -51.89 -127.91
CA GLU A 945 -51.82 -53.02 -127.24
C GLU A 945 -52.73 -53.94 -126.40
N PRO A 946 -52.55 -55.28 -126.43
CA PRO A 946 -53.23 -56.22 -125.53
C PRO A 946 -52.55 -56.32 -124.15
N THR A 947 -53.33 -56.37 -123.07
CA THR A 947 -52.89 -56.32 -121.66
C THR A 947 -52.30 -57.64 -121.11
N THR A 948 -51.18 -57.56 -120.36
CA THR A 948 -50.45 -58.69 -119.73
C THR A 948 -49.89 -58.40 -118.33
N GLU A 949 -49.86 -59.42 -117.45
CA GLU A 949 -49.39 -59.38 -116.04
C GLU A 949 -47.84 -59.45 -115.89
N CYS A 950 -47.22 -59.08 -114.76
CA CYS A 950 -45.74 -58.94 -114.62
C CYS A 950 -44.92 -60.25 -114.64
N TRP A 951 -45.58 -61.40 -114.57
CA TRP A 951 -44.98 -62.71 -114.86
C TRP A 951 -45.31 -63.21 -116.27
N GLU A 952 -46.05 -62.43 -117.07
CA GLU A 952 -46.30 -62.58 -118.49
C GLU A 952 -45.68 -61.40 -119.27
N THR A 953 -45.49 -61.49 -120.59
CA THR A 953 -44.93 -60.33 -121.35
C THR A 953 -45.54 -60.20 -122.73
N ALA A 954 -46.19 -59.06 -123.02
CA ALA A 954 -46.58 -58.59 -124.35
C ALA A 954 -45.44 -57.84 -125.07
N THR A 955 -45.21 -58.04 -126.37
CA THR A 955 -44.12 -57.35 -127.12
C THR A 955 -44.63 -56.66 -128.40
N PHE A 956 -44.41 -55.33 -128.55
CA PHE A 956 -44.72 -54.56 -129.77
C PHE A 956 -43.61 -54.68 -130.81
N ASN A 957 -43.98 -54.74 -132.07
CA ASN A 957 -43.05 -54.59 -133.18
C ASN A 957 -43.04 -53.14 -133.70
N ASN A 958 -42.04 -52.33 -133.32
CA ASN A 958 -41.99 -50.88 -133.59
C ASN A 958 -41.74 -50.51 -135.07
N ASP A 959 -41.20 -51.42 -135.89
CA ASP A 959 -41.06 -51.21 -137.33
C ASP A 959 -42.37 -51.49 -138.11
N LYS A 960 -43.33 -52.16 -137.47
CA LYS A 960 -44.56 -52.66 -138.12
C LYS A 960 -45.88 -52.25 -137.44
N CYS A 961 -45.83 -51.73 -136.22
CA CYS A 961 -46.98 -51.32 -135.41
C CYS A 961 -48.01 -52.47 -135.06
N SER A 962 -47.62 -53.56 -134.35
CA SER A 962 -48.51 -54.64 -133.76
C SER A 962 -47.91 -55.53 -132.60
N TRP A 963 -48.67 -56.34 -131.80
CA TRP A 963 -48.31 -56.96 -130.45
C TRP A 963 -48.47 -58.53 -130.21
N GLU A 964 -47.77 -59.23 -129.24
CA GLU A 964 -47.83 -60.71 -128.80
C GLU A 964 -47.40 -61.11 -127.30
N VAL A 965 -47.88 -62.19 -126.56
CA VAL A 965 -47.84 -62.46 -125.02
C VAL A 965 -47.44 -63.90 -124.38
N THR A 966 -46.72 -64.07 -123.19
CA THR A 966 -46.55 -65.35 -122.29
C THR A 966 -46.00 -65.29 -120.77
N GLY A 967 -46.46 -66.09 -119.70
CA GLY A 967 -45.75 -66.54 -118.38
C GLY A 967 -46.51 -66.85 -116.96
N THR A 968 -45.89 -67.20 -115.75
CA THR A 968 -46.54 -67.53 -114.37
C THR A 968 -45.75 -67.16 -113.03
N GLN A 969 -46.40 -66.79 -111.87
CA GLN A 969 -45.83 -66.20 -110.58
C GLN A 969 -45.52 -67.12 -109.34
N GLN A 970 -44.66 -66.69 -108.37
CA GLN A 970 -44.19 -67.37 -107.12
C GLN A 970 -44.80 -66.82 -105.78
N SER A 971 -44.97 -67.66 -104.73
CA SER A 971 -45.72 -67.38 -103.45
C SER A 971 -45.04 -66.50 -102.37
N GLU A 972 -45.85 -65.80 -101.55
CA GLU A 972 -45.51 -64.80 -100.50
C GLU A 972 -44.87 -65.34 -99.21
N PRO A 973 -43.85 -64.67 -98.63
CA PRO A 973 -43.28 -65.00 -97.32
C PRO A 973 -44.11 -64.41 -96.16
N THR A 974 -44.20 -65.13 -95.04
CA THR A 974 -44.92 -64.72 -93.82
C THR A 974 -44.13 -63.66 -93.02
N THR A 975 -44.79 -62.55 -92.66
CA THR A 975 -44.23 -61.41 -91.88
C THR A 975 -44.86 -61.22 -90.50
N GLU A 976 -44.10 -60.66 -89.56
CA GLU A 976 -44.58 -60.23 -88.24
C GLU A 976 -45.36 -58.89 -88.32
N CYS A 977 -46.16 -58.55 -87.30
CA CYS A 977 -47.17 -57.48 -87.40
C CYS A 977 -46.62 -56.04 -87.59
N TYR A 978 -45.34 -55.80 -87.31
CA TYR A 978 -44.64 -54.53 -87.54
C TYR A 978 -43.70 -54.56 -88.78
N GLU A 979 -43.76 -55.62 -89.57
CA GLU A 979 -43.04 -55.77 -90.84
C GLU A 979 -44.02 -55.74 -92.02
N THR A 980 -43.63 -55.13 -93.13
CA THR A 980 -44.45 -55.18 -94.36
C THR A 980 -43.66 -55.85 -95.48
N ALA A 981 -44.17 -56.98 -95.98
CA ALA A 981 -43.70 -57.61 -97.23
C ALA A 981 -44.42 -56.96 -98.41
N THR A 982 -43.68 -56.40 -99.34
CA THR A 982 -44.25 -55.89 -100.60
C THR A 982 -43.62 -56.68 -101.75
N PHE A 983 -44.45 -57.37 -102.55
CA PHE A 983 -43.96 -58.01 -103.77
C PHE A 983 -43.56 -56.90 -104.73
N ASN A 984 -42.32 -56.93 -105.17
CA ASN A 984 -41.85 -55.96 -106.10
C ASN A 984 -42.11 -56.47 -107.52
N ASP A 985 -43.22 -56.00 -108.11
CA ASP A 985 -43.65 -56.28 -109.49
C ASP A 985 -42.61 -55.86 -110.55
N THR A 986 -41.56 -55.14 -110.15
CA THR A 986 -40.46 -54.69 -111.02
C THR A 986 -39.28 -55.68 -111.06
N ILE A 987 -39.10 -56.52 -110.04
CA ILE A 987 -37.96 -57.49 -109.95
C ILE A 987 -38.40 -58.92 -109.65
N CYS A 988 -39.71 -59.20 -109.63
CA CYS A 988 -40.31 -60.51 -109.43
C CYS A 988 -39.84 -61.25 -108.15
N ILE A 989 -39.61 -60.52 -107.06
CA ILE A 989 -39.26 -61.05 -105.73
C ILE A 989 -39.93 -60.24 -104.61
N TRP A 990 -40.11 -60.87 -103.44
CA TRP A 990 -40.65 -60.25 -102.23
C TRP A 990 -39.59 -59.42 -101.49
N VAL A 991 -39.95 -58.20 -101.05
CA VAL A 991 -39.10 -57.30 -100.26
C VAL A 991 -39.76 -57.07 -98.90
N VAL A 992 -39.04 -57.28 -97.78
CA VAL A 992 -39.55 -57.10 -96.40
C VAL A 992 -38.84 -55.91 -95.73
N THR A 993 -39.59 -54.95 -95.16
CA THR A 993 -39.04 -53.79 -94.42
C THR A 993 -39.88 -53.46 -93.18
N GLY A 994 -39.23 -53.19 -92.04
CA GLY A 994 -39.84 -52.75 -90.77
C GLY A 994 -38.87 -52.92 -89.58
N THR A 995 -39.00 -52.11 -88.52
CA THR A 995 -38.26 -52.23 -87.25
C THR A 995 -39.21 -52.02 -86.07
N GLN A 996 -39.22 -52.95 -85.10
CA GLN A 996 -40.07 -52.89 -83.92
C GLN A 996 -39.67 -51.72 -83.00
N ALA A 997 -40.66 -50.99 -82.47
CA ALA A 997 -40.42 -49.98 -81.43
C ALA A 997 -40.06 -50.63 -80.08
N ALA A 998 -39.07 -50.07 -79.38
CA ALA A 998 -38.56 -50.61 -78.12
C ALA A 998 -39.66 -50.75 -77.04
N GLU A 999 -39.58 -51.82 -76.24
CA GLU A 999 -40.49 -52.09 -75.11
C GLU A 999 -40.45 -50.93 -74.09
N PRO A 1000 -41.60 -50.42 -73.62
CA PRO A 1000 -41.63 -49.41 -72.58
C PRO A 1000 -41.16 -50.00 -71.24
N ILE A 1001 -40.31 -49.26 -70.51
CA ILE A 1001 -39.79 -49.68 -69.20
C ILE A 1001 -40.95 -49.62 -68.18
N THR A 1002 -41.32 -50.75 -67.58
CA THR A 1002 -42.39 -50.84 -66.56
C THR A 1002 -41.85 -50.94 -65.14
N GLU A 1003 -42.56 -50.35 -64.19
CA GLU A 1003 -42.34 -50.54 -62.73
C GLU A 1003 -42.71 -51.97 -62.33
N CYS A 1004 -42.19 -52.48 -61.20
CA CYS A 1004 -42.22 -53.91 -60.89
C CYS A 1004 -43.63 -54.52 -60.70
N TYR A 1005 -44.63 -53.69 -60.39
CA TYR A 1005 -46.05 -54.08 -60.19
C TYR A 1005 -46.93 -53.84 -61.43
N GLU A 1006 -46.34 -53.45 -62.56
CA GLU A 1006 -47.01 -53.30 -63.86
C GLU A 1006 -46.53 -54.37 -64.84
N THR A 1007 -47.38 -54.78 -65.78
CA THR A 1007 -46.99 -55.74 -66.82
C THR A 1007 -47.32 -55.18 -68.21
N ALA A 1008 -46.30 -55.03 -69.06
CA ALA A 1008 -46.46 -54.67 -70.48
C ALA A 1008 -46.61 -55.95 -71.32
N THR A 1009 -47.65 -56.01 -72.15
CA THR A 1009 -47.86 -57.13 -73.08
C THR A 1009 -48.00 -56.58 -74.50
N PHE A 1010 -47.17 -57.04 -75.43
CA PHE A 1010 -47.23 -56.60 -76.83
C PHE A 1010 -48.42 -57.26 -77.53
N ASN A 1011 -49.35 -56.46 -78.03
CA ASN A 1011 -50.52 -56.96 -78.72
C ASN A 1011 -50.21 -57.14 -80.22
N ASN A 1012 -50.05 -58.40 -80.65
CA ASN A 1012 -49.69 -58.72 -82.03
C ASN A 1012 -50.82 -58.46 -83.05
N ASP A 1013 -52.06 -58.24 -82.62
CA ASP A 1013 -53.19 -57.92 -83.50
C ASP A 1013 -53.35 -56.41 -83.73
N THR A 1014 -52.83 -55.55 -82.83
CA THR A 1014 -52.93 -54.07 -82.93
C THR A 1014 -51.58 -53.38 -83.15
N CYS A 1015 -50.46 -54.08 -83.00
CA CYS A 1015 -49.08 -53.58 -83.17
C CYS A 1015 -48.66 -52.47 -82.18
N ILE A 1016 -49.22 -52.48 -80.96
CA ILE A 1016 -48.92 -51.51 -79.88
C ILE A 1016 -48.75 -52.27 -78.55
N TRP A 1017 -47.93 -51.73 -77.64
CA TRP A 1017 -47.78 -52.23 -76.26
C TRP A 1017 -48.98 -51.80 -75.38
N GLU A 1018 -49.59 -52.73 -74.64
CA GLU A 1018 -50.59 -52.41 -73.60
C GLU A 1018 -50.02 -52.69 -72.20
N VAL A 1019 -50.16 -51.73 -71.27
CA VAL A 1019 -49.64 -51.81 -69.89
C VAL A 1019 -50.82 -51.85 -68.91
N THR A 1020 -50.82 -52.78 -67.95
CA THR A 1020 -51.84 -52.86 -66.89
C THR A 1020 -51.22 -53.24 -65.53
N GLY A 1021 -51.68 -52.58 -64.46
CA GLY A 1021 -51.29 -52.78 -63.05
C GLY A 1021 -51.52 -51.50 -62.22
N ASP A 1022 -51.90 -51.61 -60.94
CA ASP A 1022 -52.03 -50.49 -59.98
C ASP A 1022 -51.23 -50.82 -58.69
N GLN A 1023 -50.48 -49.85 -58.16
CA GLN A 1023 -49.65 -50.01 -56.95
C GLN A 1023 -50.51 -50.05 -55.67
N ALA A 1024 -50.22 -50.97 -54.74
CA ALA A 1024 -50.89 -51.01 -53.43
C ALA A 1024 -50.47 -49.83 -52.54
N THR A 1025 -51.44 -49.16 -51.90
CA THR A 1025 -51.22 -47.93 -51.09
C THR A 1025 -50.27 -48.15 -49.92
N GLU A 1026 -49.38 -47.18 -49.70
CA GLU A 1026 -48.37 -47.15 -48.62
C GLU A 1026 -49.00 -47.31 -47.22
N PRO A 1027 -48.46 -48.17 -46.34
CA PRO A 1027 -48.95 -48.31 -44.98
C PRO A 1027 -48.56 -47.10 -44.11
N THR A 1028 -49.47 -46.59 -43.27
CA THR A 1028 -49.18 -45.49 -42.34
C THR A 1028 -48.25 -45.96 -41.22
N THR A 1029 -47.04 -45.42 -41.12
CA THR A 1029 -46.04 -45.74 -40.09
C THR A 1029 -46.00 -44.73 -38.96
N GLU A 1030 -45.68 -45.20 -37.75
CA GLU A 1030 -45.26 -44.36 -36.63
C GLU A 1030 -43.87 -43.81 -36.90
N CYS A 1031 -43.49 -42.71 -36.25
CA CYS A 1031 -42.42 -41.87 -36.76
C CYS A 1031 -40.99 -42.48 -36.65
N TYR A 1032 -40.82 -43.57 -35.89
CA TYR A 1032 -39.57 -44.37 -35.80
C TYR A 1032 -39.56 -45.64 -36.68
N GLU A 1033 -40.60 -45.85 -37.49
CA GLU A 1033 -40.68 -46.93 -38.49
C GLU A 1033 -40.53 -46.33 -39.89
N THR A 1034 -39.77 -46.99 -40.76
CA THR A 1034 -39.61 -46.59 -42.16
C THR A 1034 -40.18 -47.68 -43.07
N ALA A 1035 -41.18 -47.32 -43.87
CA ALA A 1035 -41.69 -48.19 -44.93
C ALA A 1035 -40.87 -47.94 -46.21
N THR A 1036 -40.29 -48.97 -46.79
CA THR A 1036 -39.52 -48.86 -48.03
C THR A 1036 -40.07 -49.85 -49.04
N PHE A 1037 -40.51 -49.36 -50.21
CA PHE A 1037 -41.05 -50.24 -51.24
C PHE A 1037 -39.91 -50.97 -51.95
N ASN A 1038 -39.97 -52.30 -51.94
CA ASN A 1038 -38.94 -53.12 -52.57
C ASN A 1038 -39.34 -53.41 -54.03
N ASN A 1039 -38.64 -52.78 -54.97
CA ASN A 1039 -38.93 -52.92 -56.41
C ASN A 1039 -38.49 -54.26 -57.02
N ASP A 1040 -37.76 -55.11 -56.29
CA ASP A 1040 -37.40 -56.45 -56.75
C ASP A 1040 -38.46 -57.50 -56.33
N THR A 1041 -39.22 -57.24 -55.26
CA THR A 1041 -40.25 -58.17 -54.72
C THR A 1041 -41.69 -57.65 -54.81
N CYS A 1042 -41.89 -56.38 -55.16
CA CYS A 1042 -43.18 -55.70 -55.31
C CYS A 1042 -44.08 -55.73 -54.07
N SER A 1043 -43.49 -55.46 -52.90
CA SER A 1043 -44.18 -55.29 -51.62
C SER A 1043 -43.52 -54.21 -50.76
N TRP A 1044 -44.28 -53.62 -49.84
CA TRP A 1044 -43.76 -52.71 -48.81
C TRP A 1044 -43.08 -53.51 -47.69
N ASP A 1045 -41.80 -53.25 -47.40
CA ASP A 1045 -41.13 -53.73 -46.19
C ASP A 1045 -41.10 -52.61 -45.15
N VAL A 1046 -41.62 -52.88 -43.95
CA VAL A 1046 -41.63 -51.94 -42.81
C VAL A 1046 -40.58 -52.41 -41.81
N THR A 1047 -39.61 -51.54 -41.49
CA THR A 1047 -38.57 -51.85 -40.50
C THR A 1047 -38.38 -50.68 -39.53
N GLY A 1048 -38.36 -51.01 -38.23
CA GLY A 1048 -38.11 -50.10 -37.11
C GLY A 1048 -38.56 -50.76 -35.79
N GLU A 1049 -37.81 -50.58 -34.70
CA GLU A 1049 -38.19 -51.01 -33.35
C GLU A 1049 -38.05 -49.79 -32.43
N GLN A 1050 -39.07 -49.49 -31.63
CA GLN A 1050 -39.05 -48.34 -30.72
C GLN A 1050 -37.95 -48.52 -29.67
N ALA A 1051 -37.03 -47.56 -29.56
CA ALA A 1051 -35.98 -47.61 -28.55
C ALA A 1051 -36.56 -47.60 -27.12
N THR A 1052 -36.07 -48.50 -26.27
CA THR A 1052 -36.49 -48.65 -24.86
C THR A 1052 -36.34 -47.33 -24.08
N GLU A 1053 -37.31 -47.00 -23.21
CA GLU A 1053 -37.28 -45.81 -22.36
C GLU A 1053 -35.94 -45.71 -21.61
N PRO A 1054 -35.22 -44.58 -21.73
CA PRO A 1054 -33.90 -44.44 -21.11
C PRO A 1054 -34.04 -44.43 -19.57
N THR A 1055 -33.17 -45.15 -18.88
CA THR A 1055 -33.07 -45.07 -17.41
C THR A 1055 -32.60 -43.67 -17.01
N THR A 1056 -33.48 -42.88 -16.40
CA THR A 1056 -33.20 -41.51 -15.96
C THR A 1056 -32.49 -41.47 -14.62
N GLU A 1057 -31.47 -40.61 -14.51
CA GLU A 1057 -30.78 -40.29 -13.26
C GLU A 1057 -31.66 -39.45 -12.32
N CYS A 1058 -31.30 -39.31 -11.04
CA CYS A 1058 -32.19 -38.77 -10.00
C CYS A 1058 -32.64 -37.30 -10.19
N TYR A 1059 -32.10 -36.60 -11.19
CA TYR A 1059 -32.39 -35.21 -11.55
C TYR A 1059 -33.00 -35.05 -12.97
N GLU A 1060 -33.37 -36.14 -13.65
CA GLU A 1060 -33.90 -36.14 -15.03
C GLU A 1060 -35.32 -36.72 -15.15
N THR A 1061 -36.07 -36.26 -16.17
CA THR A 1061 -37.40 -36.76 -16.52
C THR A 1061 -37.52 -36.99 -18.04
N ALA A 1062 -37.89 -38.19 -18.49
CA ALA A 1062 -38.00 -38.55 -19.91
C ALA A 1062 -39.45 -38.46 -20.43
N THR A 1063 -39.66 -37.83 -21.58
CA THR A 1063 -40.96 -37.73 -22.26
C THR A 1063 -40.79 -37.99 -23.76
N PHE A 1064 -41.52 -38.96 -24.32
CA PHE A 1064 -41.39 -39.33 -25.75
C PHE A 1064 -42.04 -38.29 -26.66
N ASN A 1065 -41.34 -37.85 -27.71
CA ASN A 1065 -41.83 -36.82 -28.63
C ASN A 1065 -42.17 -37.42 -30.00
N ASP A 1066 -43.46 -37.57 -30.28
CA ASP A 1066 -44.00 -38.20 -31.49
C ASP A 1066 -43.75 -37.44 -32.80
N SER A 1067 -43.30 -36.17 -32.74
CA SER A 1067 -42.93 -35.40 -33.93
C SER A 1067 -41.47 -35.53 -34.33
N THR A 1068 -40.63 -36.06 -33.43
CA THR A 1068 -39.16 -36.20 -33.61
C THR A 1068 -38.64 -37.60 -33.32
N CYS A 1069 -39.50 -38.52 -32.91
CA CYS A 1069 -39.24 -39.97 -32.84
C CYS A 1069 -38.15 -40.36 -31.85
N SER A 1070 -38.04 -39.60 -30.77
CA SER A 1070 -36.99 -39.74 -29.77
C SER A 1070 -37.50 -39.39 -28.38
N TRP A 1071 -36.92 -40.02 -27.36
CA TRP A 1071 -37.16 -39.67 -25.95
C TRP A 1071 -36.51 -38.33 -25.65
N VAL A 1072 -37.29 -37.34 -25.22
CA VAL A 1072 -36.78 -36.05 -24.77
C VAL A 1072 -36.62 -36.12 -23.26
N VAL A 1073 -35.38 -36.22 -22.79
CA VAL A 1073 -35.03 -36.14 -21.37
C VAL A 1073 -34.84 -34.68 -21.01
N THR A 1074 -35.56 -34.20 -20.00
CA THR A 1074 -35.44 -32.83 -19.48
C THR A 1074 -35.13 -32.85 -17.99
N GLY A 1075 -34.12 -32.08 -17.63
CA GLY A 1075 -33.47 -32.04 -16.32
C GLY A 1075 -31.99 -31.79 -16.56
N GLU A 1076 -31.45 -30.69 -16.02
CA GLU A 1076 -30.04 -30.35 -16.17
C GLU A 1076 -29.34 -30.67 -14.85
N GLN A 1077 -28.36 -31.58 -14.89
CA GLN A 1077 -27.47 -31.80 -13.75
C GLN A 1077 -26.73 -30.49 -13.48
N ALA A 1078 -26.81 -29.96 -12.27
CA ALA A 1078 -25.97 -28.81 -11.89
C ALA A 1078 -24.51 -29.16 -12.18
N ALA A 1079 -23.82 -28.28 -12.94
CA ALA A 1079 -22.47 -28.54 -13.44
C ALA A 1079 -21.54 -29.06 -12.33
N ALA A 1080 -20.74 -30.08 -12.65
CA ALA A 1080 -19.69 -30.54 -11.76
C ALA A 1080 -18.81 -29.33 -11.39
N PRO A 1081 -18.47 -29.11 -10.11
CA PRO A 1081 -17.52 -28.07 -9.77
C PRO A 1081 -16.22 -28.34 -10.53
N ASN A 1082 -15.60 -27.31 -11.11
CA ASN A 1082 -14.32 -27.45 -11.82
C ASN A 1082 -13.29 -28.02 -10.84
N THR A 1083 -12.87 -29.26 -11.06
CA THR A 1083 -11.82 -29.90 -10.29
C THR A 1083 -10.52 -29.86 -11.06
N GLU A 1084 -9.46 -29.46 -10.37
CA GLU A 1084 -8.09 -29.54 -10.87
C GLU A 1084 -7.72 -31.01 -11.18
N CYS A 1085 -6.75 -31.30 -12.07
CA CYS A 1085 -6.55 -32.66 -12.59
C CYS A 1085 -6.10 -33.72 -11.55
N TRP A 1086 -5.85 -33.33 -10.29
CA TRP A 1086 -5.56 -34.21 -9.14
C TRP A 1086 -6.74 -34.35 -8.15
N GLU A 1087 -7.85 -33.65 -8.41
CA GLU A 1087 -9.11 -33.78 -7.68
C GLU A 1087 -10.09 -34.64 -8.46
N THR A 1088 -10.97 -35.34 -7.74
CA THR A 1088 -12.02 -36.13 -8.36
C THR A 1088 -13.35 -35.74 -7.75
N ALA A 1089 -14.21 -35.09 -8.54
CA ALA A 1089 -15.61 -34.83 -8.20
C ALA A 1089 -16.45 -36.06 -8.54
N THR A 1090 -17.08 -36.66 -7.54
CA THR A 1090 -17.96 -37.83 -7.70
C THR A 1090 -19.38 -37.45 -7.30
N PHE A 1091 -20.33 -37.58 -8.22
CA PHE A 1091 -21.74 -37.27 -7.98
C PHE A 1091 -22.41 -38.42 -7.20
N SER A 1092 -23.04 -38.09 -6.08
CA SER A 1092 -23.77 -39.06 -5.25
C SER A 1092 -25.21 -39.18 -5.73
N ASN A 1093 -25.58 -40.35 -6.26
CA ASN A 1093 -26.91 -40.62 -6.80
C ASN A 1093 -27.98 -40.85 -5.71
N ASP A 1094 -27.57 -41.17 -4.48
CA ASP A 1094 -28.48 -41.33 -3.34
C ASP A 1094 -28.91 -39.97 -2.77
N THR A 1095 -28.11 -38.91 -2.97
CA THR A 1095 -28.32 -37.57 -2.40
C THR A 1095 -28.44 -36.46 -3.45
N CYS A 1096 -28.40 -36.78 -4.74
CA CYS A 1096 -28.42 -35.85 -5.88
C CYS A 1096 -27.51 -34.61 -5.72
N SER A 1097 -26.24 -34.81 -5.33
CA SER A 1097 -25.26 -33.73 -5.08
C SER A 1097 -23.80 -34.19 -5.29
N TRP A 1098 -22.89 -33.26 -5.64
CA TRP A 1098 -21.46 -33.52 -5.90
C TRP A 1098 -20.62 -33.64 -4.62
N VAL A 1099 -19.69 -34.60 -4.56
CA VAL A 1099 -18.69 -34.77 -3.49
C VAL A 1099 -17.29 -34.75 -4.10
N VAL A 1100 -16.43 -33.81 -3.69
CA VAL A 1100 -15.05 -33.64 -4.20
C VAL A 1100 -14.03 -34.21 -3.23
N THR A 1101 -13.09 -35.04 -3.71
CA THR A 1101 -11.96 -35.55 -2.93
C THR A 1101 -10.68 -35.63 -3.76
N GLY A 1102 -9.54 -35.20 -3.21
CA GLY A 1102 -8.21 -35.30 -3.82
C GLY A 1102 -7.19 -34.38 -3.12
N THR A 1103 -5.90 -34.71 -3.22
CA THR A 1103 -4.79 -33.86 -2.71
C THR A 1103 -3.66 -33.87 -3.74
N GLN A 1104 -3.24 -32.70 -4.21
CA GLN A 1104 -2.15 -32.53 -5.18
C GLN A 1104 -0.83 -33.08 -4.62
N LEU A 1105 -0.06 -33.80 -5.42
CA LEU A 1105 1.33 -34.09 -5.08
C LEU A 1105 2.15 -32.81 -5.21
N ALA A 1106 2.83 -32.43 -4.11
CA ALA A 1106 3.64 -31.22 -4.05
C ALA A 1106 4.60 -31.12 -5.24
N ALA A 1107 4.73 -29.92 -5.82
CA ALA A 1107 5.69 -29.65 -6.88
C ALA A 1107 7.09 -30.12 -6.45
N PRO A 1108 7.88 -30.74 -7.35
CA PRO A 1108 9.27 -31.02 -7.05
C PRO A 1108 9.96 -29.69 -6.71
N ILE A 1109 10.78 -29.69 -5.65
CA ILE A 1109 11.54 -28.50 -5.25
C ILE A 1109 12.53 -28.22 -6.38
N THR A 1110 12.25 -27.21 -7.19
CA THR A 1110 13.13 -26.75 -8.27
C THR A 1110 14.06 -25.68 -7.74
N GLU A 1111 15.32 -25.76 -8.14
CA GLU A 1111 16.21 -24.62 -7.99
C GLU A 1111 15.68 -23.47 -8.86
N CYS A 1112 15.98 -22.23 -8.50
CA CYS A 1112 15.23 -21.09 -9.05
C CYS A 1112 15.44 -20.86 -10.56
N TRP A 1113 16.52 -21.36 -11.15
CA TRP A 1113 16.74 -21.35 -12.61
C TRP A 1113 16.07 -22.53 -13.35
N GLU A 1114 15.42 -23.42 -12.62
CA GLU A 1114 14.62 -24.53 -13.16
C GLU A 1114 13.13 -24.17 -13.06
N THR A 1115 12.40 -24.34 -14.16
CA THR A 1115 10.94 -24.18 -14.14
C THR A 1115 10.29 -25.57 -14.14
N ALA A 1116 9.59 -25.91 -13.07
CA ALA A 1116 8.68 -27.05 -13.03
C ALA A 1116 7.33 -26.62 -13.61
N THR A 1117 7.06 -27.06 -14.84
CA THR A 1117 5.77 -26.80 -15.49
C THR A 1117 4.91 -28.04 -15.34
N PHE A 1118 3.75 -27.89 -14.70
CA PHE A 1118 2.82 -28.99 -14.54
C PHE A 1118 2.06 -29.19 -15.85
N ASN A 1119 2.16 -30.40 -16.40
CA ASN A 1119 1.53 -30.71 -17.67
C ASN A 1119 0.11 -31.24 -17.42
N ASP A 1120 -0.88 -30.36 -17.61
CA ASP A 1120 -2.31 -30.63 -17.37
C ASP A 1120 -2.88 -31.77 -18.23
N SER A 1121 -2.20 -32.12 -19.32
CA SER A 1121 -2.60 -33.24 -20.19
C SER A 1121 -2.04 -34.60 -19.76
N THR A 1122 -1.01 -34.63 -18.90
CA THR A 1122 -0.35 -35.87 -18.44
C THR A 1122 -0.35 -36.06 -16.93
N CYS A 1123 -0.79 -35.06 -16.16
CA CYS A 1123 -0.83 -35.06 -14.69
C CYS A 1123 0.54 -35.35 -14.03
N THR A 1124 1.63 -34.84 -14.62
CA THR A 1124 3.00 -34.97 -14.11
C THR A 1124 3.78 -33.65 -14.24
N TRP A 1125 4.80 -33.45 -13.39
CA TRP A 1125 5.67 -32.28 -13.41
C TRP A 1125 6.85 -32.48 -14.39
N GLU A 1126 7.05 -31.57 -15.34
CA GLU A 1126 8.25 -31.51 -16.19
C GLU A 1126 9.18 -30.37 -15.77
N VAL A 1127 10.47 -30.65 -15.56
CA VAL A 1127 11.47 -29.66 -15.09
C VAL A 1127 12.45 -29.32 -16.22
N THR A 1128 12.62 -28.04 -16.51
CA THR A 1128 13.59 -27.54 -17.53
C THR A 1128 14.30 -26.28 -17.06
N GLY A 1129 15.63 -26.16 -17.26
CA GLY A 1129 16.44 -24.96 -16.97
C GLY A 1129 17.94 -25.26 -16.76
N ASP A 1130 18.83 -24.31 -17.10
CA ASP A 1130 20.29 -24.34 -16.86
C ASP A 1130 20.72 -23.02 -16.17
N GLN A 1131 21.54 -23.10 -15.12
CA GLN A 1131 21.97 -21.93 -14.34
C GLN A 1131 22.92 -21.01 -15.13
N ALA A 1132 22.66 -19.70 -15.12
CA ALA A 1132 23.53 -18.70 -15.74
C ALA A 1132 24.90 -18.62 -15.02
N THR A 1133 25.99 -18.46 -15.78
CA THR A 1133 27.37 -18.41 -15.26
C THR A 1133 27.63 -17.20 -14.35
N GLU A 1134 28.37 -17.39 -13.26
CA GLU A 1134 28.73 -16.35 -12.28
C GLU A 1134 29.40 -15.12 -12.94
N PRO A 1135 28.92 -13.89 -12.68
CA PRO A 1135 29.51 -12.67 -13.22
C PRO A 1135 30.88 -12.40 -12.58
N THR A 1136 31.82 -11.88 -13.37
CA THR A 1136 33.11 -11.41 -12.86
C THR A 1136 32.93 -10.14 -12.05
N THR A 1137 33.21 -10.17 -10.74
CA THR A 1137 33.08 -9.03 -9.82
C THR A 1137 34.37 -8.24 -9.66
N GLU A 1138 34.24 -6.92 -9.46
CA GLU A 1138 35.34 -6.08 -8.99
C GLU A 1138 35.62 -6.36 -7.51
N CYS A 1139 36.78 -5.96 -6.98
CA CYS A 1139 37.24 -6.45 -5.68
C CYS A 1139 36.39 -6.00 -4.46
N TYR A 1140 35.61 -4.92 -4.63
CA TYR A 1140 34.67 -4.39 -3.63
C TYR A 1140 33.23 -4.90 -3.85
N GLU A 1141 33.02 -5.77 -4.83
CA GLU A 1141 31.74 -6.39 -5.15
C GLU A 1141 31.75 -7.87 -4.77
N THR A 1142 30.62 -8.34 -4.24
CA THR A 1142 30.36 -9.75 -3.95
C THR A 1142 29.16 -10.19 -4.76
N ALA A 1143 29.34 -11.18 -5.65
CA ALA A 1143 28.26 -11.82 -6.38
C ALA A 1143 27.69 -12.93 -5.51
N THR A 1144 26.44 -12.77 -5.10
CA THR A 1144 25.70 -13.81 -4.38
C THR A 1144 24.53 -14.23 -5.26
N PHE A 1145 24.47 -15.50 -5.60
CA PHE A 1145 23.35 -16.02 -6.39
C PHE A 1145 22.09 -16.01 -5.53
N ASN A 1146 21.10 -15.23 -5.93
CA ASN A 1146 19.86 -15.10 -5.19
C ASN A 1146 18.89 -16.19 -5.68
N ASN A 1147 18.59 -17.13 -4.77
CA ASN A 1147 17.70 -18.26 -5.05
C ASN A 1147 16.21 -17.86 -5.13
N ASP A 1148 15.84 -16.63 -4.79
CA ASP A 1148 14.46 -16.14 -4.90
C ASP A 1148 14.21 -15.38 -6.21
N THR A 1149 15.25 -14.75 -6.79
CA THR A 1149 15.14 -13.95 -8.03
C THR A 1149 15.80 -14.59 -9.25
N CYS A 1150 16.37 -15.78 -9.11
CA CYS A 1150 17.00 -16.56 -10.20
C CYS A 1150 18.12 -15.82 -10.94
N SER A 1151 18.82 -14.92 -10.23
CA SER A 1151 19.83 -14.05 -10.80
C SER A 1151 21.00 -13.85 -9.85
N TRP A 1152 22.17 -13.58 -10.42
CA TRP A 1152 23.33 -13.17 -9.64
C TRP A 1152 23.11 -11.75 -9.16
N VAL A 1153 23.04 -11.57 -7.85
CA VAL A 1153 22.98 -10.24 -7.23
C VAL A 1153 24.40 -9.84 -6.89
N VAL A 1154 24.89 -8.82 -7.61
CA VAL A 1154 26.18 -8.19 -7.32
C VAL A 1154 25.92 -7.09 -6.30
N THR A 1155 26.43 -7.23 -5.09
CA THR A 1155 26.32 -6.22 -4.03
C THR A 1155 27.70 -5.70 -3.67
N GLY A 1156 27.81 -4.38 -3.48
CA GLY A 1156 29.06 -3.71 -3.19
C GLY A 1156 29.06 -2.32 -3.79
N GLU A 1157 29.10 -1.30 -2.93
CA GLU A 1157 29.23 0.08 -3.36
C GLU A 1157 30.67 0.52 -3.10
N GLN A 1158 31.36 1.01 -4.12
CA GLN A 1158 32.71 1.53 -3.97
C GLN A 1158 32.68 2.71 -2.99
N SER A 1159 33.45 2.64 -1.90
CA SER A 1159 33.52 3.71 -0.90
C SER A 1159 33.84 5.05 -1.58
N ALA A 1160 33.15 6.13 -1.20
CA ALA A 1160 33.34 7.45 -1.81
C ALA A 1160 34.83 7.86 -1.84
N VAL A 1161 35.27 8.49 -2.95
CA VAL A 1161 36.62 9.06 -3.06
C VAL A 1161 36.90 9.92 -1.82
N PRO A 1162 37.96 9.65 -1.05
CA PRO A 1162 38.33 10.49 0.09
C PRO A 1162 38.63 11.92 -0.40
N ALA A 1163 38.14 12.92 0.33
CA ALA A 1163 38.42 14.32 0.02
C ALA A 1163 39.93 14.58 0.08
N THR A 1164 40.54 14.88 -1.07
CA THR A 1164 41.97 15.17 -1.20
C THR A 1164 42.21 16.67 -1.16
N GLU A 1165 43.23 17.10 -0.41
CA GLU A 1165 43.77 18.45 -0.57
C GLU A 1165 44.36 18.61 -1.99
N CYS A 1166 44.51 19.83 -2.47
CA CYS A 1166 44.74 20.07 -3.90
C CYS A 1166 46.13 19.57 -4.42
N TRP A 1167 47.05 19.20 -3.51
CA TRP A 1167 48.34 18.56 -3.80
C TRP A 1167 48.37 17.04 -3.56
N GLU A 1168 47.22 16.42 -3.28
CA GLU A 1168 47.07 14.98 -3.08
C GLU A 1168 46.32 14.32 -4.24
N THR A 1169 46.58 13.04 -4.47
CA THR A 1169 45.87 12.23 -5.47
C THR A 1169 45.42 10.92 -4.83
N ALA A 1170 44.11 10.63 -4.87
CA ALA A 1170 43.54 9.38 -4.41
C ALA A 1170 43.43 8.39 -5.57
N THR A 1171 44.08 7.23 -5.44
CA THR A 1171 44.05 6.16 -6.45
C THR A 1171 43.49 4.89 -5.82
N PHE A 1172 42.47 4.29 -6.43
CA PHE A 1172 41.85 3.08 -5.89
C PHE A 1172 42.70 1.85 -6.21
N ASN A 1173 43.02 1.05 -5.18
CA ASN A 1173 43.77 -0.19 -5.34
C ASN A 1173 42.82 -1.38 -5.41
N ASN A 1174 42.75 -2.02 -6.58
CA ASN A 1174 41.87 -3.18 -6.84
C ASN A 1174 42.34 -4.49 -6.21
N ASP A 1175 43.57 -4.58 -5.69
CA ASP A 1175 44.05 -5.78 -4.98
C ASP A 1175 43.72 -5.70 -3.48
N THR A 1176 43.57 -4.50 -2.92
CA THR A 1176 43.32 -4.26 -1.49
C THR A 1176 41.97 -3.62 -1.18
N CYS A 1177 41.19 -3.30 -2.21
CA CYS A 1177 39.85 -2.70 -2.13
C CYS A 1177 39.79 -1.45 -1.27
N SER A 1178 40.77 -0.57 -1.43
CA SER A 1178 40.93 0.62 -0.61
C SER A 1178 41.57 1.76 -1.39
N TRP A 1179 41.20 2.99 -1.05
CA TRP A 1179 41.80 4.20 -1.61
C TRP A 1179 43.19 4.43 -1.04
N VAL A 1180 44.17 4.64 -1.93
CA VAL A 1180 45.52 5.05 -1.56
C VAL A 1180 45.68 6.54 -1.90
N VAL A 1181 45.85 7.37 -0.88
CA VAL A 1181 46.11 8.82 -1.03
C VAL A 1181 47.62 9.05 -1.03
N THR A 1182 48.14 9.70 -2.07
CA THR A 1182 49.55 10.06 -2.20
C THR A 1182 49.72 11.53 -2.59
N GLY A 1183 50.60 12.25 -1.92
CA GLY A 1183 50.92 13.66 -2.20
C GLY A 1183 51.70 14.29 -1.05
N THR A 1184 52.57 15.25 -1.35
CA THR A 1184 53.30 16.05 -0.35
C THR A 1184 53.32 17.49 -0.80
N GLN A 1185 52.83 18.41 0.03
CA GLN A 1185 52.81 19.85 -0.27
C GLN A 1185 54.24 20.39 -0.45
N GLU A 1186 54.47 21.19 -1.50
CA GLU A 1186 55.77 21.86 -1.68
C GLU A 1186 56.04 22.86 -0.55
N ALA A 1187 57.28 22.85 -0.04
CA ALA A 1187 57.71 23.71 1.07
C ALA A 1187 57.55 25.20 0.72
N GLU A 1188 57.12 26.00 1.71
CA GLU A 1188 56.96 27.44 1.57
C GLU A 1188 58.25 28.10 1.06
N PRO A 1189 58.18 28.93 0.00
CA PRO A 1189 59.35 29.58 -0.56
C PRO A 1189 59.95 30.57 0.45
N ILE A 1190 61.27 30.62 0.55
CA ILE A 1190 61.98 31.57 1.40
C ILE A 1190 61.79 32.98 0.82
N THR A 1191 61.04 33.85 1.50
CA THR A 1191 60.79 35.22 1.05
C THR A 1191 61.84 36.19 1.59
N GLU A 1192 62.19 37.20 0.79
CA GLU A 1192 62.96 38.34 1.28
C GLU A 1192 62.10 39.16 2.25
N CYS A 1193 62.70 39.96 3.13
CA CYS A 1193 61.99 40.55 4.27
C CYS A 1193 60.84 41.53 3.89
N TYR A 1194 60.76 41.95 2.63
CA TYR A 1194 59.71 42.80 2.06
C TYR A 1194 58.68 42.03 1.19
N GLU A 1195 58.74 40.69 1.14
CA GLU A 1195 57.85 39.81 0.39
C GLU A 1195 57.01 38.92 1.33
N THR A 1196 55.76 38.65 0.95
CA THR A 1196 54.85 37.72 1.63
C THR A 1196 54.47 36.58 0.69
N ALA A 1197 54.61 35.32 1.12
CA ALA A 1197 54.12 34.14 0.39
C ALA A 1197 52.74 33.74 0.93
N THR A 1198 51.78 33.49 0.04
CA THR A 1198 50.43 32.99 0.41
C THR A 1198 50.10 31.79 -0.46
N PHE A 1199 49.72 30.65 0.15
CA PHE A 1199 49.37 29.44 -0.60
C PHE A 1199 47.98 29.56 -1.20
N ASN A 1200 47.86 29.30 -2.51
CA ASN A 1200 46.61 29.40 -3.24
C ASN A 1200 46.00 28.01 -3.44
N ASN A 1201 44.91 27.72 -2.72
CA ASN A 1201 44.24 26.42 -2.73
C ASN A 1201 43.55 26.07 -4.06
N ASP A 1202 43.31 27.05 -4.95
CA ASP A 1202 42.69 26.81 -6.26
C ASP A 1202 43.73 26.42 -7.32
N THR A 1203 44.99 26.84 -7.15
CA THR A 1203 46.08 26.60 -8.11
C THR A 1203 47.19 25.70 -7.59
N CYS A 1204 47.15 25.34 -6.30
CA CYS A 1204 48.12 24.48 -5.61
C CYS A 1204 49.56 24.99 -5.71
N SER A 1205 49.73 26.31 -5.61
CA SER A 1205 51.04 26.97 -5.69
C SER A 1205 51.13 28.14 -4.71
N TRP A 1206 52.37 28.53 -4.38
CA TRP A 1206 52.65 29.68 -3.53
C TRP A 1206 52.70 30.97 -4.36
N ASP A 1207 51.84 31.93 -4.04
CA ASP A 1207 51.88 33.29 -4.62
C ASP A 1207 52.75 34.20 -3.75
N VAL A 1208 53.86 34.74 -4.29
CA VAL A 1208 54.77 35.66 -3.59
C VAL A 1208 54.52 37.10 -4.03
N THR A 1209 54.29 38.03 -3.09
CA THR A 1209 54.02 39.44 -3.39
C THR A 1209 54.82 40.41 -2.50
N GLY A 1210 55.39 41.47 -3.08
CA GLY A 1210 56.16 42.51 -2.38
C GLY A 1210 57.11 43.29 -3.30
N GLU A 1211 57.36 44.57 -3.05
CA GLU A 1211 58.32 45.40 -3.81
C GLU A 1211 59.15 46.25 -2.83
N GLN A 1212 60.48 46.23 -2.96
CA GLN A 1212 61.39 46.94 -2.05
C GLN A 1212 61.31 48.46 -2.26
N ALA A 1213 61.18 49.23 -1.18
CA ALA A 1213 61.13 50.69 -1.22
C ALA A 1213 62.46 51.30 -1.73
N ALA A 1214 62.36 52.30 -2.63
CA ALA A 1214 63.51 52.96 -3.24
C ALA A 1214 64.46 53.62 -2.21
N ALA A 1215 65.77 53.54 -2.47
CA ALA A 1215 66.81 54.10 -1.61
C ALA A 1215 66.67 55.63 -1.42
N PRO A 1216 66.86 56.15 -0.19
CA PRO A 1216 66.85 57.59 0.07
C PRO A 1216 68.05 58.29 -0.60
N ALA A 1217 67.84 59.52 -1.08
CA ALA A 1217 68.89 60.34 -1.66
C ALA A 1217 69.91 60.74 -0.58
N THR A 1218 71.21 60.52 -0.85
CA THR A 1218 72.32 60.81 0.06
C THR A 1218 73.18 61.95 -0.45
N GLU A 1219 73.69 62.80 0.45
CA GLU A 1219 74.74 63.77 0.12
C GLU A 1219 76.08 63.05 -0.10
N CYS A 1220 77.06 63.67 -0.77
CA CYS A 1220 78.28 62.96 -1.21
C CYS A 1220 79.18 62.41 -0.09
N TRP A 1221 78.92 62.76 1.18
CA TRP A 1221 79.60 62.23 2.35
C TRP A 1221 78.74 61.23 3.16
N GLU A 1222 77.54 60.86 2.68
CA GLU A 1222 76.64 59.89 3.31
C GLU A 1222 76.55 58.60 2.49
N THR A 1223 76.34 57.47 3.16
CA THR A 1223 76.08 56.17 2.52
C THR A 1223 74.79 55.57 3.08
N ALA A 1224 73.86 55.17 2.20
CA ALA A 1224 72.62 54.46 2.54
C ALA A 1224 72.81 52.95 2.37
N THR A 1225 72.54 52.16 3.41
CA THR A 1225 72.63 50.69 3.41
C THR A 1225 71.28 50.10 3.81
N PHE A 1226 70.74 49.14 3.05
CA PHE A 1226 69.47 48.48 3.37
C PHE A 1226 69.68 47.38 4.39
N ASN A 1227 68.95 47.42 5.50
CA ASN A 1227 68.99 46.40 6.53
C ASN A 1227 67.95 45.32 6.22
N THR A 1228 68.41 44.09 5.97
CA THR A 1228 67.58 42.94 5.58
C THR A 1228 66.83 42.30 6.76
N GLU A 1229 67.15 42.64 8.01
CA GLU A 1229 66.39 42.18 9.18
C GLU A 1229 65.25 43.13 9.55
N SER A 1230 65.43 44.44 9.35
CA SER A 1230 64.43 45.47 9.68
C SER A 1230 63.66 46.04 8.49
N CYS A 1231 64.01 45.64 7.26
CA CYS A 1231 63.44 46.10 6.00
C CYS A 1231 63.41 47.63 5.82
N THR A 1232 64.43 48.31 6.34
CA THR A 1232 64.55 49.77 6.28
C THR A 1232 65.95 50.21 5.82
N TRP A 1233 66.04 51.40 5.24
CA TRP A 1233 67.30 52.02 4.83
C TRP A 1233 67.94 52.77 6.00
N GLU A 1234 69.22 52.52 6.28
CA GLU A 1234 70.02 53.29 7.26
C GLU A 1234 71.03 54.18 6.52
N VAL A 1235 71.15 55.46 6.92
CA VAL A 1235 72.08 56.45 6.34
C VAL A 1235 73.15 56.85 7.34
N THR A 1236 74.44 56.80 6.97
CA THR A 1236 75.57 57.17 7.85
C THR A 1236 76.64 58.01 7.12
N GLY A 1237 77.23 59.01 7.80
CA GLY A 1237 78.33 59.84 7.28
C GLY A 1237 78.55 61.15 8.08
N ASP A 1238 79.82 61.52 8.35
CA ASP A 1238 80.21 62.76 9.05
C ASP A 1238 81.13 63.63 8.18
N GLN A 1239 80.87 64.95 8.11
CA GLN A 1239 81.61 65.92 7.29
C GLN A 1239 82.92 66.38 7.98
N ALA A 1240 84.07 66.21 7.33
CA ALA A 1240 85.38 66.57 7.88
C ALA A 1240 85.69 68.09 7.82
N THR A 1241 86.32 68.64 8.87
CA THR A 1241 86.69 70.05 9.01
C THR A 1241 88.04 70.39 8.34
N GLU A 1242 88.09 71.59 7.75
CA GLU A 1242 89.11 72.11 6.83
C GLU A 1242 90.46 72.49 7.49
N PRO A 1243 91.62 72.11 6.93
CA PRO A 1243 92.92 72.63 7.34
C PRO A 1243 93.33 73.89 6.55
N THR A 1244 93.86 74.89 7.26
CA THR A 1244 94.40 76.15 6.72
C THR A 1244 95.83 75.98 6.20
N THR A 1245 96.15 76.42 4.98
CA THR A 1245 97.55 76.73 4.55
C THR A 1245 97.63 77.59 3.28
N GLU A 1246 98.69 78.41 3.21
CA GLU A 1246 98.87 79.58 2.34
C GLU A 1246 99.40 79.29 0.92
N CYS A 1247 98.81 80.02 -0.05
CA CYS A 1247 99.36 80.68 -1.24
C CYS A 1247 100.39 80.07 -2.23
N TYR A 1248 100.84 78.81 -2.17
CA TYR A 1248 101.51 78.20 -3.34
C TYR A 1248 101.64 76.67 -3.29
N GLU A 1249 100.53 75.93 -3.28
CA GLU A 1249 100.54 74.51 -3.71
C GLU A 1249 99.14 74.06 -4.17
N THR A 1250 99.09 73.41 -5.34
CA THR A 1250 97.89 72.80 -5.95
C THR A 1250 97.76 71.37 -5.42
N ALA A 1251 96.66 71.08 -4.72
CA ALA A 1251 96.23 69.71 -4.40
C ALA A 1251 94.91 69.42 -5.10
N THR A 1252 94.96 68.56 -6.14
CA THR A 1252 93.80 67.86 -6.71
C THR A 1252 93.43 66.71 -5.78
N PHE A 1253 92.21 66.71 -5.24
CA PHE A 1253 91.58 65.56 -4.61
C PHE A 1253 90.83 64.75 -5.68
N ASN A 1254 90.96 63.43 -5.61
CA ASN A 1254 90.05 62.49 -6.27
C ASN A 1254 89.10 61.96 -5.19
#